data_AF-A0A2N5PXZ4-F1
#
_entry.id   AF-A0A2N5PXZ4-F1
#
_cell.length_a   1.000
_cell.length_b   1.000
_cell.length_c   1.000
_cell.angle_alpha   90.00
_cell.angle_beta   90.00
_cell.angle_gamma   90.00
#
_symmetry.space_group_name_H-M   'P 1'
#
loop_
_entity.id
_entity.type
_entity.pdbx_description
1 polymer ?
#
loop_
_entity_poly.entity_id
_entity_poly.type
_entity_poly.pdbx_seq_one_letter_code
_entity_poly.pdbx_strand_id
1 'polypeptide(L)'
;MSKNGINFELLELLDEEEISIVCKNADLALFLIPIKDKRYTKYAKKLGRLDKKSALVQSFLPGIAFSLYKKGEEPFRAAVATQLESFRDKFFEAITNCMEPSVSIDEIKAYSAKDLAEFYFRIVEISVTDVSVEMFFVFLKLHNVCIQGEFRVEVEEEIEKILQMKNLEEKHKAEVANALKEQEKRLSAEFEQEKRDLKKQIEDKARIQRELKEKLDSAEQKIQKYENLSQAEKKKQKEEWFSEYEKEFAERKAADDLQWKTAFTEAEQKHEELVSRLEDEAEQKKVELETEYQQKQRIEEERLSSELAGLRSQVEELTDNKVSLSQQVNALEERKVALGNQIDELESIEEKYFDSFEKRIVEKRIDTLIFQKLGFESNNNGVHTAIQTISENDSDIVTIHPKTFSVNASYGEAVDSIEDFFDDFRENISVNFENETEITGTVLSALANGMAVISVDKVCTNLSDAIAALLDLSTPLIINIDSEKDSFKKIIDTINGCDSQVICVKGILDNYNENLFIRTCEICREKHLFFSISNLEKLGMMSKAIMNCAIVVDVEHELQFATDEDILIGDHDLKPLIPKLDMKKSKEIYKKNFSRLVMGGYLKKTVALEYSNLLQFYMEFMDVTVLGDIIQKTIINACDFQSDDEVLKDILSRSGITIFN
;
A
#
# COMPACT_ATOMS: atom_id res chain seq x y z
N MET A 1 40.21 -108.94 -45.62
CA MET A 1 39.21 -108.81 -46.71
C MET A 1 38.64 -110.20 -46.99
N SER A 2 37.44 -110.48 -46.50
CA SER A 2 36.65 -111.63 -46.95
C SER A 2 36.18 -111.37 -48.38
N LYS A 3 36.27 -112.37 -49.25
CA LYS A 3 36.04 -112.29 -50.70
C LYS A 3 34.58 -112.10 -51.16
N ASN A 4 33.65 -111.76 -50.28
CA ASN A 4 32.25 -111.53 -50.64
C ASN A 4 31.88 -110.09 -50.28
N GLY A 5 31.72 -109.23 -51.30
CA GLY A 5 31.14 -107.89 -51.13
C GLY A 5 31.75 -106.73 -51.93
N ILE A 6 32.75 -106.91 -52.79
CA ILE A 6 33.29 -105.79 -53.60
C ILE A 6 32.48 -105.66 -54.90
N ASN A 7 31.82 -104.52 -55.10
CA ASN A 7 31.07 -104.24 -56.31
C ASN A 7 31.98 -103.73 -57.45
N PHE A 8 32.46 -104.66 -58.28
CA PHE A 8 33.29 -104.31 -59.44
C PHE A 8 32.50 -103.67 -60.59
N GLU A 9 31.17 -103.74 -60.60
CA GLU A 9 30.32 -103.15 -61.64
C GLU A 9 30.43 -101.61 -61.66
N LEU A 10 30.75 -100.99 -60.50
CA LEU A 10 30.98 -99.54 -60.40
C LEU A 10 32.17 -99.06 -61.25
N LEU A 11 33.14 -99.93 -61.55
CA LEU A 11 34.29 -99.60 -62.39
C LEU A 11 33.90 -99.48 -63.87
N GLU A 12 32.80 -100.12 -64.29
CA GLU A 12 32.34 -100.11 -65.67
C GLU A 12 31.55 -98.84 -66.01
N LEU A 13 31.11 -98.09 -64.98
CA LEU A 13 30.39 -96.83 -65.12
C LEU A 13 31.29 -95.64 -65.48
N LEU A 14 32.60 -95.73 -65.19
CA LEU A 14 33.53 -94.61 -65.27
C LEU A 14 34.60 -94.84 -66.35
N ASP A 15 35.01 -93.76 -67.00
CA ASP A 15 36.13 -93.79 -67.95
C ASP A 15 37.50 -93.70 -67.26
N GLU A 16 38.58 -93.81 -68.03
CA GLU A 16 39.94 -93.76 -67.48
C GLU A 16 40.28 -92.42 -66.81
N GLU A 17 39.71 -91.29 -67.28
CA GLU A 17 39.98 -89.97 -66.73
C GLU A 17 39.27 -89.79 -65.38
N GLU A 18 38.03 -90.23 -65.29
CA GLU A 18 37.22 -90.27 -64.06
C GLU A 18 37.84 -91.20 -63.00
N ILE A 19 38.33 -92.38 -63.40
CA ILE A 19 39.05 -93.27 -62.48
C ILE A 19 40.36 -92.62 -61.99
N SER A 20 41.01 -91.79 -62.80
CA SER A 20 42.17 -91.00 -62.36
C SER A 20 41.77 -89.95 -61.31
N ILE A 21 40.64 -89.26 -61.49
CA ILE A 21 40.08 -88.31 -60.52
C ILE A 21 39.75 -89.01 -59.20
N VAL A 22 39.14 -90.19 -59.26
CA VAL A 22 38.85 -91.03 -58.09
C VAL A 22 40.13 -91.40 -57.36
N CYS A 23 41.18 -91.82 -58.08
CA CYS A 23 42.46 -92.17 -57.47
C CYS A 23 43.14 -90.95 -56.79
N LYS A 24 42.97 -89.73 -57.33
CA LYS A 24 43.49 -88.49 -56.73
C LYS A 24 42.78 -88.12 -55.43
N ASN A 25 41.48 -88.37 -55.35
CA ASN A 25 40.64 -87.98 -54.21
C ASN A 25 40.39 -89.11 -53.18
N ALA A 26 40.90 -90.33 -53.44
CA ALA A 26 40.69 -91.50 -52.59
C ALA A 26 41.35 -91.39 -51.19
N ASP A 27 40.83 -92.14 -50.21
CA ASP A 27 41.60 -92.39 -48.99
C ASP A 27 42.82 -93.25 -49.34
N LEU A 28 43.99 -92.61 -49.33
CA LEU A 28 45.27 -93.22 -49.63
C LEU A 28 45.55 -94.48 -48.78
N ALA A 29 44.90 -94.64 -47.62
CA ALA A 29 44.96 -95.87 -46.84
C ALA A 29 44.53 -97.10 -47.65
N LEU A 30 43.51 -96.99 -48.51
CA LEU A 30 43.02 -98.08 -49.33
C LEU A 30 44.06 -98.56 -50.34
N PHE A 31 44.84 -97.64 -50.92
CA PHE A 31 45.92 -97.98 -51.85
C PHE A 31 47.21 -98.39 -51.14
N LEU A 32 47.41 -98.00 -49.88
CA LEU A 32 48.55 -98.44 -49.07
C LEU A 32 48.44 -99.90 -48.60
N ILE A 33 47.23 -100.46 -48.52
CA ILE A 33 47.03 -101.87 -48.14
C ILE A 33 47.65 -102.82 -49.17
N PRO A 34 47.30 -102.77 -50.48
CA PRO A 34 47.88 -103.67 -51.47
C PRO A 34 49.36 -103.39 -51.71
N ILE A 35 49.83 -102.14 -51.61
CA ILE A 35 51.22 -101.79 -51.95
C ILE A 35 52.26 -102.33 -50.97
N LYS A 36 51.84 -102.75 -49.77
CA LYS A 36 52.69 -103.40 -48.76
C LYS A 36 53.03 -104.85 -49.11
N ASP A 37 52.38 -105.44 -50.11
CA ASP A 37 52.72 -106.77 -50.62
C ASP A 37 54.11 -106.76 -51.28
N LYS A 38 54.89 -107.83 -51.07
CA LYS A 38 56.22 -108.02 -51.68
C LYS A 38 56.19 -107.86 -53.20
N ARG A 39 55.06 -108.20 -53.86
CA ARG A 39 54.86 -108.02 -55.31
C ARG A 39 55.06 -106.58 -55.80
N TYR A 40 54.80 -105.58 -54.95
CA TYR A 40 54.89 -104.16 -55.31
C TYR A 40 56.08 -103.43 -54.67
N THR A 41 57.11 -104.16 -54.20
CA THR A 41 58.30 -103.61 -53.53
C THR A 41 58.97 -102.47 -54.31
N LYS A 42 58.97 -102.53 -55.66
CA LYS A 42 59.50 -101.46 -56.53
C LYS A 42 58.77 -100.12 -56.33
N TYR A 43 57.46 -100.17 -56.15
CA TYR A 43 56.62 -98.99 -55.91
C TYR A 43 56.70 -98.54 -54.45
N ALA A 44 56.72 -99.49 -53.50
CA ALA A 44 56.90 -99.18 -52.08
C ALA A 44 58.21 -98.42 -51.81
N LYS A 45 59.32 -98.79 -52.48
CA LYS A 45 60.60 -98.06 -52.38
C LYS A 45 60.51 -96.62 -52.91
N LYS A 46 59.70 -96.34 -53.93
CA LYS A 46 59.50 -94.98 -54.48
C LYS A 46 58.68 -94.09 -53.54
N LEU A 47 57.80 -94.67 -52.75
CA LEU A 47 56.91 -93.96 -51.83
C LEU A 47 57.56 -93.66 -50.46
N GLY A 48 58.70 -94.28 -50.15
CA GLY A 48 59.40 -94.09 -48.89
C GLY A 48 58.60 -94.62 -47.70
N ARG A 49 58.27 -93.73 -46.74
CA ARG A 49 57.44 -94.08 -45.58
C ARG A 49 55.99 -94.30 -46.04
N LEU A 50 55.50 -95.53 -45.90
CA LEU A 50 54.16 -95.98 -46.29
C LEU A 50 53.07 -95.50 -45.31
N ASP A 51 52.93 -94.18 -45.19
CA ASP A 51 51.99 -93.46 -44.34
C ASP A 51 51.19 -92.48 -45.20
N LYS A 52 49.86 -92.40 -45.00
CA LYS A 52 48.98 -91.54 -45.80
C LYS A 52 49.26 -90.04 -45.65
N LYS A 53 49.94 -89.63 -44.57
CA LYS A 53 50.39 -88.25 -44.36
C LYS A 53 51.75 -87.93 -45.01
N SER A 54 52.44 -88.92 -45.58
CA SER A 54 53.73 -88.71 -46.25
C SER A 54 53.53 -87.91 -47.53
N ALA A 55 54.30 -86.85 -47.74
CA ALA A 55 54.24 -86.03 -48.95
C ALA A 55 54.51 -86.85 -50.22
N LEU A 56 55.40 -87.84 -50.17
CA LEU A 56 55.66 -88.77 -51.28
C LEU A 56 54.46 -89.69 -51.56
N VAL A 57 53.73 -90.07 -50.52
CA VAL A 57 52.51 -90.88 -50.66
C VAL A 57 51.38 -90.03 -51.24
N GLN A 58 51.17 -88.83 -50.75
CA GLN A 58 50.14 -87.91 -51.25
C GLN A 58 50.35 -87.54 -52.72
N SER A 59 51.60 -87.33 -53.14
CA SER A 59 51.93 -86.93 -54.52
C SER A 59 51.96 -88.10 -55.52
N PHE A 60 52.54 -89.25 -55.14
CA PHE A 60 52.81 -90.32 -56.11
C PHE A 60 51.88 -91.54 -56.00
N LEU A 61 51.27 -91.81 -54.84
CA LEU A 61 50.43 -93.01 -54.68
C LEU A 61 49.18 -93.00 -55.56
N PRO A 62 48.45 -91.88 -55.73
CA PRO A 62 47.33 -91.81 -56.66
C PRO A 62 47.69 -92.25 -58.09
N GLY A 63 48.78 -91.72 -58.64
CA GLY A 63 49.24 -92.05 -59.99
C GLY A 63 49.74 -93.49 -60.10
N ILE A 64 50.38 -94.02 -59.06
CA ILE A 64 50.80 -95.43 -59.00
C ILE A 64 49.57 -96.35 -58.95
N ALA A 65 48.59 -96.05 -58.10
CA ALA A 65 47.36 -96.82 -57.96
C ALA A 65 46.58 -96.88 -59.29
N PHE A 66 46.44 -95.73 -59.96
CA PHE A 66 45.85 -95.64 -61.29
C PHE A 66 46.61 -96.50 -62.33
N SER A 67 47.94 -96.45 -62.33
CA SER A 67 48.76 -97.24 -63.26
C SER A 67 48.63 -98.75 -63.03
N LEU A 68 48.46 -99.19 -61.78
CA LEU A 68 48.31 -100.60 -61.42
C LEU A 68 46.88 -101.09 -61.68
N TYR A 69 45.87 -100.24 -61.45
CA TYR A 69 44.51 -100.45 -61.91
C TYR A 69 44.46 -100.73 -63.42
N LYS A 70 45.08 -99.87 -64.23
CA LYS A 70 45.10 -99.99 -65.70
C LYS A 70 45.78 -101.27 -66.20
N LYS A 71 46.76 -101.80 -65.44
CA LYS A 71 47.42 -103.08 -65.73
C LYS A 71 46.57 -104.31 -65.38
N GLY A 72 45.37 -104.12 -64.82
CA GLY A 72 44.48 -105.21 -64.44
C GLY A 72 44.82 -105.85 -63.10
N GLU A 73 45.63 -105.19 -62.24
CA GLU A 73 46.00 -105.73 -60.94
C GLU A 73 44.77 -105.77 -60.01
N GLU A 74 44.29 -106.98 -59.73
CA GLU A 74 43.08 -107.24 -58.93
C GLU A 74 43.05 -106.48 -57.58
N PRO A 75 44.15 -106.41 -56.79
CA PRO A 75 44.13 -105.69 -55.51
C PRO A 75 43.89 -104.17 -55.64
N PHE A 76 44.34 -103.56 -56.74
CA PHE A 76 44.14 -102.13 -56.99
C PHE A 76 42.77 -101.86 -57.63
N ARG A 77 42.27 -102.77 -58.49
CA ARG A 77 40.86 -102.73 -58.93
C ARG A 77 39.89 -102.84 -57.76
N ALA A 78 40.16 -103.74 -56.81
CA ALA A 78 39.39 -103.88 -55.59
C ALA A 78 39.42 -102.61 -54.73
N ALA A 79 40.58 -101.98 -54.58
CA ALA A 79 40.72 -100.76 -53.80
C ALA A 79 39.98 -99.56 -54.43
N VAL A 80 40.04 -99.41 -55.75
CA VAL A 80 39.28 -98.38 -56.47
C VAL A 80 37.77 -98.63 -56.36
N ALA A 81 37.30 -99.87 -56.58
CA ALA A 81 35.89 -100.22 -56.42
C ALA A 81 35.37 -99.93 -54.99
N THR A 82 36.16 -100.28 -53.97
CA THR A 82 35.83 -99.99 -52.56
C THR A 82 35.72 -98.48 -52.29
N GLN A 83 36.60 -97.69 -52.91
CA GLN A 83 36.55 -96.23 -52.78
C GLN A 83 35.32 -95.63 -53.49
N LEU A 84 34.94 -96.14 -54.66
CA LEU A 84 33.75 -95.71 -55.38
C LEU A 84 32.47 -96.00 -54.60
N GLU A 85 32.39 -97.17 -53.95
CA GLU A 85 31.27 -97.52 -53.08
C GLU A 85 31.19 -96.57 -51.88
N SER A 86 32.34 -96.29 -51.23
CA SER A 86 32.43 -95.30 -50.16
C SER A 86 31.98 -93.90 -50.59
N PHE A 87 32.34 -93.46 -51.80
CA PHE A 87 31.91 -92.18 -52.36
C PHE A 87 30.43 -92.14 -52.68
N ARG A 88 29.90 -93.23 -53.24
CA ARG A 88 28.48 -93.37 -53.54
C ARG A 88 27.64 -93.24 -52.26
N ASP A 89 27.99 -94.00 -51.23
CA ASP A 89 27.24 -94.01 -49.97
C ASP A 89 27.29 -92.64 -49.27
N LYS A 90 28.47 -92.02 -49.20
CA LYS A 90 28.64 -90.69 -48.58
C LYS A 90 27.91 -89.59 -49.31
N PHE A 91 27.93 -89.62 -50.65
CA PHE A 91 27.18 -88.64 -51.43
C PHE A 91 25.67 -88.82 -51.24
N PHE A 92 25.19 -90.06 -51.23
CA PHE A 92 23.79 -90.36 -50.93
C PHE A 92 23.38 -89.89 -49.54
N GLU A 93 24.21 -90.14 -48.52
CA GLU A 93 24.01 -89.67 -47.15
C GLU A 93 23.96 -88.13 -47.09
N ALA A 94 24.86 -87.44 -47.79
CA ALA A 94 24.89 -85.98 -47.83
C ALA A 94 23.60 -85.36 -48.41
N ILE A 95 23.07 -85.93 -49.49
CA ILE A 95 21.87 -85.38 -50.16
C ILE A 95 20.55 -85.76 -49.47
N THR A 96 20.54 -86.86 -48.72
CA THR A 96 19.32 -87.36 -48.04
C THR A 96 19.23 -86.95 -46.57
N ASN A 97 20.33 -86.95 -45.84
CA ASN A 97 20.34 -86.77 -44.38
C ASN A 97 20.91 -85.40 -43.93
N CYS A 98 21.74 -84.76 -44.76
CA CYS A 98 22.44 -83.53 -44.37
C CYS A 98 21.92 -82.27 -45.10
N MET A 99 21.09 -82.43 -46.13
CA MET A 99 20.46 -81.32 -46.85
C MET A 99 19.00 -81.13 -46.45
N GLU A 100 18.60 -79.88 -46.22
CA GLU A 100 17.20 -79.50 -46.02
C GLU A 100 16.74 -78.52 -47.12
N PRO A 101 15.69 -78.85 -47.90
CA PRO A 101 14.98 -80.14 -47.94
C PRO A 101 15.86 -81.25 -48.54
N SER A 102 15.58 -82.51 -48.17
CA SER A 102 16.26 -83.67 -48.76
C SER A 102 16.03 -83.73 -50.26
N VAL A 103 17.08 -84.00 -51.03
CA VAL A 103 17.03 -84.02 -52.50
C VAL A 103 17.08 -85.46 -53.00
N SER A 104 16.15 -85.83 -53.87
CA SER A 104 16.13 -87.13 -54.53
C SER A 104 16.99 -87.15 -55.80
N ILE A 105 17.49 -88.33 -56.17
CA ILE A 105 18.31 -88.50 -57.39
C ILE A 105 17.53 -88.12 -58.65
N ASP A 106 16.21 -88.36 -58.69
CA ASP A 106 15.39 -88.03 -59.85
C ASP A 106 15.13 -86.53 -60.00
N GLU A 107 15.09 -85.78 -58.89
CA GLU A 107 15.07 -84.31 -58.93
C GLU A 107 16.38 -83.75 -59.50
N ILE A 108 17.53 -84.30 -59.10
CA ILE A 108 18.85 -83.87 -59.59
C ILE A 108 18.96 -84.04 -61.11
N LYS A 109 18.36 -85.08 -61.69
CA LYS A 109 18.36 -85.29 -63.15
C LYS A 109 17.58 -84.21 -63.92
N ALA A 110 16.65 -83.52 -63.26
CA ALA A 110 15.83 -82.47 -63.84
C ALA A 110 16.40 -81.05 -63.63
N TYR A 111 17.53 -80.92 -62.92
CA TYR A 111 18.12 -79.63 -62.60
C TYR A 111 18.65 -78.91 -63.84
N SER A 112 18.47 -77.59 -63.87
CA SER A 112 19.16 -76.73 -64.83
C SER A 112 20.66 -76.61 -64.50
N ALA A 113 21.45 -76.05 -65.41
CA ALA A 113 22.87 -75.80 -65.15
C ALA A 113 23.09 -74.94 -63.89
N LYS A 114 22.20 -73.96 -63.68
CA LYS A 114 22.19 -73.10 -62.49
C LYS A 114 21.84 -73.87 -61.22
N ASP A 115 20.80 -74.71 -61.25
CA ASP A 115 20.38 -75.49 -60.09
C ASP A 115 21.47 -76.51 -59.68
N LEU A 116 22.19 -77.09 -60.66
CA LEU A 116 23.35 -77.95 -60.40
C LEU A 116 24.54 -77.19 -59.82
N ALA A 117 24.79 -75.96 -60.28
CA ALA A 117 25.83 -75.11 -59.72
C ALA A 117 25.52 -74.70 -58.27
N GLU A 118 24.28 -74.32 -57.98
CA GLU A 118 23.83 -74.04 -56.60
C GLU A 118 23.90 -75.30 -55.73
N PHE A 119 23.52 -76.46 -56.28
CA PHE A 119 23.61 -77.74 -55.59
C PHE A 119 25.06 -78.13 -55.27
N TYR A 120 26.01 -77.86 -56.18
CA TYR A 120 27.44 -78.02 -55.92
C TYR A 120 27.88 -77.23 -54.67
N PHE A 121 27.51 -75.95 -54.56
CA PHE A 121 27.89 -75.16 -53.38
C PHE A 121 27.26 -75.67 -52.09
N ARG A 122 26.03 -76.17 -52.13
CA ARG A 122 25.40 -76.80 -50.96
C ARG A 122 26.13 -78.09 -50.56
N ILE A 123 26.58 -78.89 -51.53
CA ILE A 123 27.40 -80.08 -51.27
C ILE A 123 28.73 -79.66 -50.62
N VAL A 124 29.39 -78.66 -51.16
CA VAL A 124 30.67 -78.14 -50.63
C VAL A 124 30.51 -77.65 -49.19
N GLU A 125 29.44 -76.88 -48.90
CA GLU A 125 29.15 -76.34 -47.56
C GLU A 125 28.92 -77.44 -46.50
N ILE A 126 28.38 -78.59 -46.89
CA ILE A 126 28.10 -79.72 -45.99
C ILE A 126 29.28 -80.71 -45.93
N SER A 127 30.08 -80.79 -46.99
CA SER A 127 31.22 -81.69 -47.07
C SER A 127 32.40 -81.19 -46.21
N VAL A 128 32.96 -82.07 -45.38
CA VAL A 128 34.16 -81.77 -44.56
C VAL A 128 35.45 -81.73 -45.41
N THR A 129 35.36 -82.13 -46.69
CA THR A 129 36.49 -82.21 -47.63
C THR A 129 36.22 -81.32 -48.83
N ASP A 130 37.25 -80.64 -49.33
CA ASP A 130 37.19 -79.83 -50.54
C ASP A 130 36.84 -80.72 -51.75
N VAL A 131 35.57 -80.68 -52.17
CA VAL A 131 35.08 -81.44 -53.33
C VAL A 131 35.35 -80.61 -54.57
N SER A 132 36.28 -81.05 -55.41
CA SER A 132 36.52 -80.41 -56.70
C SER A 132 35.31 -80.57 -57.62
N VAL A 133 35.14 -79.65 -58.57
CA VAL A 133 34.05 -79.68 -59.55
C VAL A 133 34.06 -80.99 -60.36
N GLU A 134 35.24 -81.50 -60.70
CA GLU A 134 35.38 -82.78 -61.41
C GLU A 134 34.97 -83.97 -60.54
N MET A 135 35.26 -83.92 -59.23
CA MET A 135 34.85 -84.94 -58.28
C MET A 135 33.33 -84.94 -58.06
N PHE A 136 32.71 -83.76 -58.08
CA PHE A 136 31.25 -83.62 -58.02
C PHE A 136 30.57 -84.32 -59.20
N PHE A 137 31.07 -84.16 -60.42
CA PHE A 137 30.53 -84.90 -61.58
C PHE A 137 30.69 -86.42 -61.47
N VAL A 138 31.80 -86.89 -60.88
CA VAL A 138 31.98 -88.32 -60.59
C VAL A 138 30.92 -88.82 -59.59
N PHE A 139 30.60 -88.06 -58.54
CA PHE A 139 29.57 -88.43 -57.57
C PHE A 139 28.18 -88.54 -58.21
N LEU A 140 27.84 -87.61 -59.10
CA LEU A 140 26.60 -87.64 -59.86
C LEU A 140 26.52 -88.88 -60.75
N LYS A 141 27.61 -89.21 -61.45
CA LYS A 141 27.67 -90.36 -62.35
C LYS A 141 27.51 -91.70 -61.63
N LEU A 142 28.05 -91.83 -60.40
CA LEU A 142 27.86 -93.00 -59.54
C LEU A 142 26.40 -93.24 -59.11
N HIS A 143 25.55 -92.23 -59.25
CA HIS A 143 24.10 -92.29 -58.99
C HIS A 143 23.27 -92.28 -60.27
N ASN A 144 23.87 -92.64 -61.42
CA ASN A 144 23.23 -92.63 -62.74
C ASN A 144 22.77 -91.24 -63.20
N VAL A 145 23.42 -90.17 -62.74
CA VAL A 145 23.25 -88.80 -63.25
C VAL A 145 24.47 -88.48 -64.13
N CYS A 146 24.35 -88.71 -65.43
CA CYS A 146 25.45 -88.51 -66.37
C CYS A 146 25.36 -87.12 -67.00
N ILE A 147 26.30 -86.25 -66.68
CA ILE A 147 26.44 -84.90 -67.24
C ILE A 147 27.60 -84.91 -68.23
N GLN A 148 27.32 -84.72 -69.52
CA GLN A 148 28.33 -84.74 -70.58
C GLN A 148 28.10 -83.64 -71.61
N GLY A 149 29.14 -83.31 -72.38
CA GLY A 149 29.08 -82.37 -73.49
C GLY A 149 28.89 -80.91 -73.05
N GLU A 150 28.12 -80.15 -73.83
CA GLU A 150 27.88 -78.72 -73.65
C GLU A 150 27.26 -78.38 -72.28
N PHE A 151 26.35 -79.23 -71.79
CA PHE A 151 25.68 -79.02 -70.50
C PHE A 151 26.65 -79.05 -69.31
N ARG A 152 27.75 -79.80 -69.39
CA ARG A 152 28.80 -79.80 -68.35
C ARG A 152 29.51 -78.45 -68.28
N VAL A 153 29.81 -77.87 -69.44
CA VAL A 153 30.51 -76.57 -69.54
C VAL A 153 29.61 -75.46 -68.98
N GLU A 154 28.31 -75.49 -69.26
CA GLU A 154 27.35 -74.53 -68.70
C GLU A 154 27.29 -74.58 -67.16
N VAL A 155 27.34 -75.78 -66.56
CA VAL A 155 27.39 -75.93 -65.09
C VAL A 155 28.69 -75.37 -64.54
N GLU A 156 29.84 -75.68 -65.17
CA GLU A 156 31.15 -75.15 -64.76
C GLU A 156 31.20 -73.61 -64.82
N GLU A 157 30.63 -73.00 -65.86
CA GLU A 157 30.52 -71.54 -65.98
C GLU A 157 29.62 -70.91 -64.91
N GLU A 158 28.49 -71.53 -64.57
CA GLU A 158 27.61 -71.02 -63.50
C GLU A 158 28.25 -71.15 -62.11
N ILE A 159 29.01 -72.22 -61.86
CA ILE A 159 29.80 -72.36 -60.63
C ILE A 159 30.79 -71.20 -60.50
N GLU A 160 31.51 -70.87 -61.57
CA GLU A 160 32.47 -69.76 -61.57
C GLU A 160 31.80 -68.39 -61.35
N LYS A 161 30.64 -68.14 -61.97
CA LYS A 161 29.88 -66.89 -61.76
C LYS A 161 29.47 -66.71 -60.30
N ILE A 162 29.00 -67.77 -59.64
CA ILE A 162 28.59 -67.72 -58.23
C ILE A 162 29.81 -67.43 -57.32
N LEU A 163 30.99 -68.01 -57.61
CA LEU A 163 32.23 -67.72 -56.86
C LEU A 163 32.61 -66.25 -56.94
N GLN A 164 32.57 -65.67 -58.14
CA GLN A 164 32.90 -64.26 -58.35
C GLN A 164 31.96 -63.32 -57.59
N MET A 165 30.67 -63.64 -57.56
CA MET A 165 29.67 -62.88 -56.82
C MET A 165 29.92 -62.91 -55.30
N LYS A 166 30.14 -64.11 -54.73
CA LYS A 166 30.44 -64.25 -53.29
C LYS A 166 31.69 -63.45 -52.88
N ASN A 167 32.74 -63.49 -53.70
CA ASN A 167 33.98 -62.72 -53.46
C ASN A 167 33.76 -61.20 -53.48
N LEU A 168 32.87 -60.70 -54.34
CA LEU A 168 32.55 -59.27 -54.42
C LEU A 168 31.77 -58.81 -53.19
N GLU A 169 30.81 -59.60 -52.71
CA GLU A 169 30.04 -59.31 -51.50
C GLU A 169 30.92 -59.25 -50.25
N GLU A 170 31.89 -60.16 -50.11
CA GLU A 170 32.83 -60.13 -48.98
C GLU A 170 33.70 -58.88 -48.97
N LYS A 171 34.19 -58.45 -50.14
CA LYS A 171 34.93 -57.18 -50.27
C LYS A 171 34.07 -55.99 -49.87
N HIS A 172 32.84 -55.92 -50.35
CA HIS A 172 31.94 -54.82 -50.02
C HIS A 172 31.61 -54.78 -48.52
N LYS A 173 31.36 -55.94 -47.88
CA LYS A 173 31.16 -56.03 -46.42
C LYS A 173 32.37 -55.51 -45.64
N ALA A 174 33.59 -55.82 -46.09
CA ALA A 174 34.81 -55.34 -45.45
C ALA A 174 34.98 -53.82 -45.58
N GLU A 175 34.65 -53.24 -46.75
CA GLU A 175 34.69 -51.79 -46.98
C GLU A 175 33.72 -51.03 -46.08
N VAL A 176 32.47 -51.49 -45.97
CA VAL A 176 31.45 -50.88 -45.10
C VAL A 176 31.88 -50.93 -43.64
N ALA A 177 32.42 -52.06 -43.18
CA ALA A 177 32.90 -52.20 -41.80
C ALA A 177 34.07 -51.25 -41.48
N ASN A 178 34.96 -51.01 -42.44
CA ASN A 178 36.05 -50.06 -42.27
C ASN A 178 35.56 -48.60 -42.25
N ALA A 179 34.63 -48.25 -43.14
CA ALA A 179 34.04 -46.91 -43.18
C ALA A 179 33.31 -46.56 -41.87
N LEU A 180 32.57 -47.52 -41.30
CA LEU A 180 31.90 -47.36 -40.01
C LEU A 180 32.89 -47.12 -38.87
N LYS A 181 33.97 -47.91 -38.80
CA LYS A 181 35.03 -47.72 -37.78
C LYS A 181 35.70 -46.36 -37.87
N GLU A 182 35.93 -45.88 -39.09
CA GLU A 182 36.55 -44.57 -39.31
C GLU A 182 35.62 -43.43 -38.89
N GLN A 183 34.32 -43.55 -39.18
CA GLN A 183 33.30 -42.59 -38.75
C GLN A 183 33.15 -42.56 -37.23
N GLU A 184 33.10 -43.72 -36.57
CA GLU A 184 33.04 -43.82 -35.10
C GLU A 184 34.25 -43.15 -34.45
N LYS A 185 35.46 -43.38 -34.96
CA LYS A 185 36.69 -42.78 -34.45
C LYS A 185 36.67 -41.25 -34.58
N ARG A 186 36.16 -40.74 -35.70
CA ARG A 186 36.03 -39.30 -35.94
C ARG A 186 35.05 -38.65 -34.97
N LEU A 187 33.84 -39.19 -34.84
CA LEU A 187 32.83 -38.70 -33.91
C LEU A 187 33.32 -38.73 -32.46
N SER A 188 34.01 -39.80 -32.06
CA SER A 188 34.59 -39.92 -30.72
C SER A 188 35.61 -38.81 -30.44
N ALA A 189 36.45 -38.47 -31.42
CA ALA A 189 37.43 -37.38 -31.29
C ALA A 189 36.76 -36.00 -31.21
N GLU A 190 35.71 -35.76 -32.00
CA GLU A 190 34.92 -34.53 -31.97
C GLU A 190 34.24 -34.32 -30.60
N PHE A 191 33.60 -35.37 -30.05
CA PHE A 191 32.99 -35.32 -28.71
C PHE A 191 33.99 -35.03 -27.59
N GLU A 192 35.17 -35.68 -27.61
CA GLU A 192 36.20 -35.42 -26.59
C GLU A 192 36.77 -34.00 -26.70
N GLN A 193 36.83 -33.42 -27.89
CA GLN A 193 37.22 -32.03 -28.06
C GLN A 193 36.18 -31.07 -27.49
N GLU A 194 34.91 -31.26 -27.81
CA GLU A 194 33.81 -30.43 -27.31
C GLU A 194 33.73 -30.46 -25.77
N LYS A 195 33.93 -31.64 -25.17
CA LYS A 195 33.99 -31.82 -23.72
C LYS A 195 35.13 -31.02 -23.07
N ARG A 196 36.31 -30.97 -23.71
CA ARG A 196 37.44 -30.15 -23.23
C ARG A 196 37.12 -28.66 -23.32
N ASP A 197 36.52 -28.22 -24.41
CA ASP A 197 36.19 -26.82 -24.63
C ASP A 197 35.12 -26.33 -23.64
N LEU A 198 34.08 -27.13 -23.39
CA LEU A 198 33.06 -26.85 -22.37
C LEU A 198 33.67 -26.77 -20.97
N LYS A 199 34.58 -27.68 -20.61
CA LYS A 199 35.26 -27.65 -19.32
C LYS A 199 36.04 -26.34 -19.12
N LYS A 200 36.75 -25.89 -20.14
CA LYS A 200 37.49 -24.62 -20.10
C LYS A 200 36.56 -23.42 -19.91
N GLN A 201 35.42 -23.39 -20.62
CA GLN A 201 34.43 -22.32 -20.44
C GLN A 201 33.84 -22.27 -19.02
N ILE A 202 33.61 -23.43 -18.39
CA ILE A 202 33.14 -23.52 -17.00
C ILE A 202 34.19 -22.94 -16.05
N GLU A 203 35.46 -23.30 -16.22
CA GLU A 203 36.56 -22.80 -15.38
C GLU A 203 36.74 -21.27 -15.52
N ASP A 204 36.68 -20.74 -16.73
CA ASP A 204 36.77 -19.30 -17.00
C ASP A 204 35.60 -18.53 -16.36
N LYS A 205 34.36 -19.03 -16.49
CA LYS A 205 33.18 -18.42 -15.85
C LYS A 205 33.27 -18.46 -14.33
N ALA A 206 33.74 -19.57 -13.75
CA ALA A 206 33.93 -19.70 -12.30
C ALA A 206 35.02 -18.75 -11.76
N ARG A 207 36.02 -18.40 -12.58
CA ARG A 207 37.02 -17.37 -12.23
C ARG A 207 36.38 -15.98 -12.19
N ILE A 208 35.65 -15.60 -13.24
CA ILE A 208 34.97 -14.31 -13.34
C ILE A 208 33.97 -14.13 -12.18
N GLN A 209 33.23 -15.17 -11.82
CA GLN A 209 32.28 -15.13 -10.70
C GLN A 209 32.97 -14.84 -9.36
N ARG A 210 34.17 -15.41 -9.12
CA ARG A 210 34.95 -15.11 -7.91
C ARG A 210 35.44 -13.66 -7.89
N GLU A 211 35.98 -13.17 -9.01
CA GLU A 211 36.43 -11.78 -9.14
C GLU A 211 35.27 -10.78 -8.92
N LEU A 212 34.07 -11.09 -9.40
CA LEU A 212 32.85 -10.29 -9.17
C LEU A 212 32.44 -10.29 -7.70
N LYS A 213 32.50 -11.45 -7.04
CA LYS A 213 32.16 -11.57 -5.62
C LYS A 213 33.11 -10.76 -4.73
N GLU A 214 34.41 -10.85 -4.98
CA GLU A 214 35.40 -10.05 -4.22
C GLU A 214 35.19 -8.53 -4.39
N LYS A 215 34.81 -8.09 -5.61
CA LYS A 215 34.48 -6.68 -5.86
C LYS A 215 33.20 -6.25 -5.14
N LEU A 216 32.20 -7.12 -5.08
CA LEU A 216 30.94 -6.88 -4.36
C LEU A 216 31.22 -6.71 -2.87
N ASP A 217 31.92 -7.66 -2.25
CA ASP A 217 32.26 -7.64 -0.83
C ASP A 217 33.07 -6.37 -0.47
N SER A 218 34.00 -5.95 -1.35
CA SER A 218 34.75 -4.71 -1.17
C SER A 218 33.88 -3.45 -1.27
N ALA A 219 32.88 -3.44 -2.16
CA ALA A 219 31.96 -2.31 -2.29
C ALA A 219 31.02 -2.20 -1.09
N GLU A 220 30.48 -3.33 -0.60
CA GLU A 220 29.64 -3.39 0.60
C GLU A 220 30.39 -2.87 1.84
N GLN A 221 31.65 -3.28 2.03
CA GLN A 221 32.47 -2.76 3.13
C GLN A 221 32.68 -1.24 3.04
N LYS A 222 32.82 -0.69 1.84
CA LYS A 222 32.94 0.77 1.64
C LYS A 222 31.63 1.47 1.98
N ILE A 223 30.49 0.94 1.53
CA ILE A 223 29.16 1.48 1.85
C ILE A 223 28.98 1.54 3.37
N GLN A 224 29.22 0.43 4.06
CA GLN A 224 29.08 0.37 5.52
C GLN A 224 29.97 1.42 6.23
N LYS A 225 31.20 1.62 5.74
CA LYS A 225 32.11 2.62 6.28
C LYS A 225 31.57 4.04 6.08
N TYR A 226 31.03 4.36 4.91
CA TYR A 226 30.45 5.68 4.63
C TYR A 226 29.15 5.93 5.39
N GLU A 227 28.31 4.91 5.59
CA GLU A 227 27.11 5.01 6.43
C GLU A 227 27.47 5.32 7.88
N ASN A 228 28.47 4.62 8.44
CA ASN A 228 28.95 4.89 9.79
C ASN A 228 29.51 6.31 9.94
N LEU A 229 30.29 6.79 8.94
CA LEU A 229 30.79 8.16 8.93
C LEU A 229 29.64 9.18 8.85
N SER A 230 28.66 8.96 7.98
CA SER A 230 27.50 9.85 7.84
C SER A 230 26.67 9.90 9.12
N GLN A 231 26.45 8.76 9.79
CA GLN A 231 25.74 8.71 11.06
C GLN A 231 26.50 9.44 12.17
N ALA A 232 27.82 9.26 12.25
CA ALA A 232 28.66 9.97 13.22
C ALA A 232 28.63 11.50 13.00
N GLU A 233 28.69 11.94 11.75
CA GLU A 233 28.63 13.36 11.38
C GLU A 233 27.26 13.97 11.68
N LYS A 234 26.16 13.26 11.36
CA LYS A 234 24.80 13.66 11.74
C LYS A 234 24.65 13.78 13.26
N LYS A 235 25.20 12.84 14.01
CA LYS A 235 25.16 12.88 15.49
C LYS A 235 25.91 14.10 16.01
N LYS A 236 27.11 14.35 15.49
CA LYS A 236 27.92 15.52 15.85
C LYS A 236 27.21 16.84 15.54
N GLN A 237 26.64 16.98 14.34
CA GLN A 237 25.87 18.18 13.96
C GLN A 237 24.64 18.37 14.84
N LYS A 238 23.96 17.28 15.22
CA LYS A 238 22.80 17.33 16.13
C LYS A 238 23.21 17.81 17.52
N GLU A 239 24.33 17.31 18.06
CA GLU A 239 24.88 17.74 19.35
C GLU A 239 25.33 19.21 19.32
N GLU A 240 26.00 19.65 18.25
CA GLU A 240 26.39 21.06 18.06
C GLU A 240 25.15 21.96 17.99
N TRP A 241 24.15 21.59 17.20
CA TRP A 241 22.89 22.36 17.08
C TRP A 241 22.12 22.42 18.40
N PHE A 242 22.01 21.31 19.14
CA PHE A 242 21.35 21.32 20.45
C PHE A 242 22.08 22.23 21.44
N SER A 243 23.42 22.20 21.47
CA SER A 243 24.20 23.06 22.37
C SER A 243 24.03 24.54 22.03
N GLU A 244 23.95 24.89 20.74
CA GLU A 244 23.72 26.28 20.31
C GLU A 244 22.30 26.73 20.62
N TYR A 245 21.31 25.87 20.37
CA TYR A 245 19.90 26.11 20.71
C TYR A 245 19.69 26.31 22.21
N GLU A 246 20.28 25.46 23.06
CA GLU A 246 20.19 25.60 24.53
C GLU A 246 20.79 26.92 25.01
N LYS A 247 21.90 27.35 24.40
CA LYS A 247 22.54 28.63 24.72
C LYS A 247 21.64 29.81 24.32
N GLU A 248 21.12 29.80 23.10
CA GLU A 248 20.21 30.84 22.61
C GLU A 248 18.92 30.91 23.44
N PHE A 249 18.36 29.75 23.81
CA PHE A 249 17.19 29.67 24.69
C PHE A 249 17.48 30.25 26.08
N ALA A 250 18.63 29.95 26.67
CA ALA A 250 19.03 30.51 27.96
C ALA A 250 19.22 32.03 27.90
N GLU A 251 19.80 32.55 26.81
CA GLU A 251 19.96 34.00 26.58
C GLU A 251 18.61 34.70 26.41
N ARG A 252 17.68 34.13 25.64
CA ARG A 252 16.30 34.66 25.49
C ARG A 252 15.56 34.67 26.82
N LYS A 253 15.59 33.56 27.57
CA LYS A 253 14.96 33.47 28.88
C LYS A 253 15.51 34.52 29.85
N ALA A 254 16.82 34.74 29.85
CA ALA A 254 17.43 35.78 30.70
C ALA A 254 17.01 37.20 30.28
N ALA A 255 16.82 37.45 28.98
CA ALA A 255 16.31 38.72 28.47
C ALA A 255 14.84 38.95 28.85
N ASP A 256 14.00 37.93 28.69
CA ASP A 256 12.58 37.97 29.06
C ASP A 256 12.41 38.17 30.57
N ASP A 257 13.19 37.46 31.39
CA ASP A 257 13.21 37.61 32.85
C ASP A 257 13.63 39.04 33.26
N LEU A 258 14.57 39.65 32.54
CA LEU A 258 15.00 41.03 32.78
C LEU A 258 13.89 42.02 32.38
N GLN A 259 13.28 41.84 31.22
CA GLN A 259 12.19 42.67 30.72
C GLN A 259 10.98 42.63 31.65
N TRP A 260 10.61 41.44 32.13
CA TRP A 260 9.52 41.25 33.08
C TRP A 260 9.80 41.96 34.41
N LYS A 261 11.03 41.85 34.94
CA LYS A 261 11.42 42.57 36.16
C LYS A 261 11.33 44.08 35.99
N THR A 262 11.80 44.62 34.87
CA THR A 262 11.71 46.06 34.59
C THR A 262 10.26 46.53 34.47
N ALA A 263 9.43 45.80 33.72
CA ALA A 263 8.01 46.12 33.56
C ALA A 263 7.25 46.04 34.89
N PHE A 264 7.58 45.06 35.74
CA PHE A 264 7.02 44.92 37.07
C PHE A 264 7.39 46.13 37.96
N THR A 265 8.67 46.52 38.00
CA THR A 265 9.10 47.68 38.79
C THR A 265 8.50 49.00 38.30
N GLU A 266 8.35 49.18 36.99
CA GLU A 266 7.67 50.37 36.44
C GLU A 266 6.18 50.41 36.77
N ALA A 267 5.51 49.24 36.74
CA ALA A 267 4.11 49.14 37.12
C ALA A 267 3.90 49.43 38.62
N GLU A 268 4.80 48.95 39.48
CA GLU A 268 4.79 49.23 40.92
C GLU A 268 4.97 50.72 41.20
N GLN A 269 5.94 51.39 40.55
CA GLN A 269 6.13 52.85 40.65
C GLN A 269 4.89 53.63 40.21
N LYS A 270 4.29 53.27 39.05
CA LYS A 270 3.06 53.90 38.57
C LYS A 270 1.89 53.71 39.55
N HIS A 271 1.82 52.56 40.21
CA HIS A 271 0.81 52.28 41.22
C HIS A 271 1.01 53.16 42.45
N GLU A 272 2.24 53.26 42.99
CA GLU A 272 2.56 54.13 44.12
C GLU A 272 2.26 55.61 43.82
N GLU A 273 2.62 56.10 42.62
CA GLU A 273 2.30 57.47 42.19
C GLU A 273 0.79 57.72 42.07
N LEU A 274 0.02 56.72 41.63
CA LEU A 274 -1.44 56.81 41.57
C LEU A 274 -2.05 56.84 42.98
N VAL A 275 -1.59 55.98 43.87
CA VAL A 275 -2.04 55.95 45.27
C VAL A 275 -1.75 57.29 45.95
N SER A 276 -0.54 57.83 45.83
CA SER A 276 -0.19 59.14 46.39
C SER A 276 -1.09 60.26 45.85
N ARG A 277 -1.41 60.27 44.55
CA ARG A 277 -2.34 61.26 43.98
C ARG A 277 -3.75 61.12 44.52
N LEU A 278 -4.25 59.89 44.66
CA LEU A 278 -5.58 59.64 45.23
C LEU A 278 -5.66 60.02 46.70
N GLU A 279 -4.58 59.81 47.46
CA GLU A 279 -4.47 60.26 48.86
C GLU A 279 -4.47 61.80 48.95
N ASP A 280 -3.73 62.49 48.09
CA ASP A 280 -3.74 63.95 48.00
C ASP A 280 -5.13 64.50 47.63
N GLU A 281 -5.80 63.90 46.64
CA GLU A 281 -7.17 64.26 46.25
C GLU A 281 -8.18 64.01 47.39
N ALA A 282 -8.03 62.91 48.13
CA ALA A 282 -8.88 62.60 49.28
C ALA A 282 -8.69 63.61 50.42
N GLU A 283 -7.44 64.00 50.71
CA GLU A 283 -7.17 64.99 51.76
C GLU A 283 -7.64 66.39 51.34
N GLN A 284 -7.47 66.79 50.08
CA GLN A 284 -8.05 68.04 49.56
C GLN A 284 -9.56 68.07 49.73
N LYS A 285 -10.24 66.98 49.32
CA LYS A 285 -11.70 66.87 49.44
C LYS A 285 -12.18 66.87 50.89
N LYS A 286 -11.41 66.29 51.80
CA LYS A 286 -11.67 66.33 53.24
C LYS A 286 -11.55 67.75 53.79
N VAL A 287 -10.51 68.49 53.39
CA VAL A 287 -10.35 69.91 53.76
C VAL A 287 -11.50 70.77 53.22
N GLU A 288 -11.89 70.57 51.95
CA GLU A 288 -13.05 71.26 51.36
C GLU A 288 -14.33 70.99 52.16
N LEU A 289 -14.64 69.73 52.45
CA LEU A 289 -15.83 69.35 53.23
C LEU A 289 -15.80 69.92 54.65
N GLU A 290 -14.64 69.96 55.31
CA GLU A 290 -14.46 70.57 56.63
C GLU A 290 -14.72 72.08 56.58
N THR A 291 -14.23 72.78 55.54
CA THR A 291 -14.51 74.21 55.37
C THR A 291 -15.98 74.51 55.09
N GLU A 292 -16.65 73.68 54.29
CA GLU A 292 -18.10 73.79 54.05
C GLU A 292 -18.90 73.56 55.35
N TYR A 293 -18.49 72.58 56.15
CA TYR A 293 -19.12 72.30 57.44
C TYR A 293 -18.98 73.48 58.41
N GLN A 294 -17.77 74.04 58.55
CA GLN A 294 -17.52 75.20 59.41
C GLN A 294 -18.27 76.45 58.95
N GLN A 295 -18.43 76.66 57.63
CA GLN A 295 -19.26 77.74 57.09
C GLN A 295 -20.74 77.55 57.44
N LYS A 296 -21.29 76.34 57.24
CA LYS A 296 -22.67 76.01 57.61
C LYS A 296 -22.92 76.21 59.10
N GLN A 297 -21.96 75.80 59.94
CA GLN A 297 -22.04 76.00 61.38
C GLN A 297 -22.07 77.49 61.76
N ARG A 298 -21.21 78.33 61.17
CA ARG A 298 -21.23 79.78 61.42
C ARG A 298 -22.55 80.44 61.02
N ILE A 299 -23.09 80.09 59.85
CA ILE A 299 -24.37 80.63 59.38
C ILE A 299 -25.49 80.26 60.36
N GLU A 300 -25.52 79.03 60.86
CA GLU A 300 -26.53 78.57 61.81
C GLU A 300 -26.37 79.22 63.19
N GLU A 301 -25.12 79.39 63.67
CA GLU A 301 -24.83 80.12 64.91
C GLU A 301 -25.24 81.59 64.84
N GLU A 302 -25.00 82.27 63.71
CA GLU A 302 -25.47 83.64 63.49
C GLU A 302 -27.00 83.73 63.44
N ARG A 303 -27.67 82.77 62.77
CA ARG A 303 -29.13 82.68 62.73
C ARG A 303 -29.72 82.53 64.15
N LEU A 304 -29.20 81.57 64.92
CA LEU A 304 -29.63 81.30 66.30
C LEU A 304 -29.33 82.48 67.24
N SER A 305 -28.20 83.15 67.06
CA SER A 305 -27.87 84.37 67.81
C SER A 305 -28.86 85.51 67.53
N SER A 306 -29.26 85.69 66.27
CA SER A 306 -30.27 86.70 65.90
C SER A 306 -31.65 86.38 66.48
N GLU A 307 -32.06 85.11 66.46
CA GLU A 307 -33.31 84.66 67.06
C GLU A 307 -33.29 84.84 68.58
N LEU A 308 -32.17 84.52 69.25
CA LEU A 308 -32.00 84.75 70.68
C LEU A 308 -32.04 86.24 71.03
N ALA A 309 -31.46 87.11 70.20
CA ALA A 309 -31.55 88.55 70.39
C ALA A 309 -32.99 89.06 70.24
N GLY A 310 -33.72 88.56 69.24
CA GLY A 310 -35.15 88.87 69.06
C GLY A 310 -36.01 88.42 70.24
N LEU A 311 -35.79 87.21 70.75
CA LEU A 311 -36.48 86.69 71.93
C LEU A 311 -36.11 87.46 73.21
N ARG A 312 -34.85 87.87 73.37
CA ARG A 312 -34.43 88.73 74.51
C ARG A 312 -35.14 90.08 74.48
N SER A 313 -35.25 90.71 73.30
CA SER A 313 -35.99 91.96 73.14
C SER A 313 -37.47 91.79 73.47
N GLN A 314 -38.11 90.69 73.06
CA GLN A 314 -39.50 90.39 73.45
C GLN A 314 -39.66 90.17 74.96
N VAL A 315 -38.69 89.50 75.61
CA VAL A 315 -38.70 89.33 77.06
C VAL A 315 -38.55 90.67 77.77
N GLU A 316 -37.68 91.55 77.29
CA GLU A 316 -37.49 92.89 77.85
C GLU A 316 -38.77 93.73 77.72
N GLU A 317 -39.41 93.74 76.54
CA GLU A 317 -40.68 94.42 76.29
C GLU A 317 -41.82 93.86 77.18
N LEU A 318 -41.91 92.54 77.33
CA LEU A 318 -42.88 91.91 78.22
C LEU A 318 -42.59 92.20 79.71
N THR A 319 -41.32 92.36 80.08
CA THR A 319 -40.91 92.70 81.45
C THR A 319 -41.25 94.16 81.77
N ASP A 320 -41.01 95.08 80.84
CA ASP A 320 -41.42 96.48 80.97
C ASP A 320 -42.95 96.62 81.03
N ASN A 321 -43.67 95.87 80.19
CA ASN A 321 -45.13 95.78 80.26
C ASN A 321 -45.60 95.21 81.59
N LYS A 322 -44.92 94.19 82.13
CA LYS A 322 -45.21 93.63 83.47
C LYS A 322 -44.98 94.67 84.57
N VAL A 323 -43.90 95.45 84.51
CA VAL A 323 -43.61 96.52 85.48
C VAL A 323 -44.65 97.63 85.40
N SER A 324 -45.03 98.05 84.20
CA SER A 324 -46.11 99.03 83.95
C SER A 324 -47.45 98.52 84.48
N LEU A 325 -47.81 97.26 84.20
CA LEU A 325 -49.01 96.63 84.75
C LEU A 325 -48.94 96.49 86.28
N SER A 326 -47.79 96.20 86.86
CA SER A 326 -47.62 96.11 88.32
C SER A 326 -47.77 97.48 88.99
N GLN A 327 -47.30 98.55 88.35
CA GLN A 327 -47.54 99.92 88.80
C GLN A 327 -49.02 100.31 88.69
N GLN A 328 -49.71 99.91 87.61
CA GLN A 328 -51.16 100.10 87.48
C GLN A 328 -51.95 99.30 88.51
N VAL A 329 -51.54 98.06 88.82
CA VAL A 329 -52.13 97.23 89.87
C VAL A 329 -51.93 97.89 91.24
N ASN A 330 -50.72 98.34 91.59
CA ASN A 330 -50.49 99.05 92.86
C ASN A 330 -51.30 100.35 92.96
N ALA A 331 -51.43 101.12 91.87
CA ALA A 331 -52.27 102.32 91.84
C ALA A 331 -53.78 101.99 91.99
N LEU A 332 -54.23 100.86 91.44
CA LEU A 332 -55.59 100.34 91.62
C LEU A 332 -55.80 99.76 93.02
N GLU A 333 -54.76 99.23 93.66
CA GLU A 333 -54.78 98.67 95.01
C GLU A 333 -54.83 99.79 96.08
N GLU A 334 -54.08 100.88 95.87
CA GLU A 334 -54.21 102.12 96.67
C GLU A 334 -55.59 102.77 96.49
N ARG A 335 -56.14 102.73 95.27
CA ARG A 335 -57.51 103.19 94.98
C ARG A 335 -58.58 102.27 95.59
N LYS A 336 -58.33 100.96 95.67
CA LYS A 336 -59.18 99.96 96.33
C LYS A 336 -59.20 100.14 97.85
N VAL A 337 -58.08 100.48 98.49
CA VAL A 337 -58.05 100.80 99.93
C VAL A 337 -58.76 102.12 100.22
N ALA A 338 -58.64 103.12 99.35
CA ALA A 338 -59.39 104.38 99.48
C ALA A 338 -60.90 104.22 99.24
N LEU A 339 -61.32 103.35 98.31
CA LEU A 339 -62.72 102.99 98.07
C LEU A 339 -63.28 102.02 99.13
N GLY A 340 -62.47 101.14 99.70
CA GLY A 340 -62.87 100.24 100.80
C GLY A 340 -63.33 101.02 102.05
N ASN A 341 -62.64 102.11 102.38
CA ASN A 341 -63.07 103.02 103.46
C ASN A 341 -64.33 103.84 103.14
N GLN A 342 -64.75 103.92 101.87
CA GLN A 342 -66.03 104.55 101.45
C GLN A 342 -67.15 103.50 101.22
N ILE A 343 -66.80 102.24 100.97
CA ILE A 343 -67.73 101.12 100.79
C ILE A 343 -68.26 100.62 102.15
N ASP A 344 -67.45 100.67 103.22
CA ASP A 344 -67.94 100.39 104.59
C ASP A 344 -68.98 101.42 105.08
N GLU A 345 -69.04 102.63 104.51
CA GLU A 345 -70.12 103.61 104.73
C GLU A 345 -71.35 103.42 103.81
N LEU A 346 -71.18 102.77 102.65
CA LEU A 346 -72.21 102.61 101.61
C LEU A 346 -72.87 101.21 101.58
N GLU A 347 -72.24 100.17 102.17
CA GLU A 347 -72.83 98.85 102.42
C GLU A 347 -73.93 98.87 103.51
N SER A 348 -74.17 100.02 104.12
CA SER A 348 -75.34 100.34 104.95
C SER A 348 -76.57 100.81 104.11
N ILE A 349 -76.40 101.07 102.80
CA ILE A 349 -77.43 101.70 101.94
C ILE A 349 -77.86 100.81 100.77
N GLU A 350 -77.07 99.83 100.36
CA GLU A 350 -77.37 98.98 99.19
C GLU A 350 -78.12 97.67 99.54
N GLU A 351 -78.97 97.72 100.57
CA GLU A 351 -80.08 96.77 100.82
C GLU A 351 -81.26 96.99 99.84
N LYS A 352 -81.05 97.72 98.72
CA LYS A 352 -82.12 98.10 97.79
C LYS A 352 -81.63 98.37 96.35
N TYR A 353 -81.27 97.38 95.54
CA TYR A 353 -81.64 97.36 94.09
C TYR A 353 -81.09 96.15 93.31
N PHE A 354 -81.57 94.94 93.63
CA PHE A 354 -81.84 93.99 92.56
C PHE A 354 -82.57 94.73 91.43
N ASP A 355 -82.00 94.83 90.22
CA ASP A 355 -82.59 94.19 89.05
C ASP A 355 -81.95 94.59 87.70
N SER A 356 -81.62 93.52 86.96
CA SER A 356 -81.51 93.41 85.49
C SER A 356 -80.18 93.79 84.83
N PHE A 357 -79.59 92.86 84.06
CA PHE A 357 -80.01 92.67 82.67
C PHE A 357 -79.28 91.47 82.03
N GLU A 358 -79.69 90.27 82.42
CA GLU A 358 -79.70 89.14 81.50
C GLU A 358 -80.55 89.52 80.27
N LYS A 359 -79.92 89.87 79.15
CA LYS A 359 -80.50 89.60 77.83
C LYS A 359 -79.50 89.75 76.70
N ARG A 360 -79.40 88.66 75.91
CA ARG A 360 -78.74 88.44 74.60
C ARG A 360 -77.38 87.76 74.75
N ILE A 361 -77.26 86.43 74.80
CA ILE A 361 -77.90 85.35 74.02
C ILE A 361 -77.80 85.56 72.50
N VAL A 362 -76.83 84.86 71.91
CA VAL A 362 -76.95 83.97 70.74
C VAL A 362 -77.65 84.49 69.48
N GLU A 363 -76.89 84.64 68.39
CA GLU A 363 -77.36 84.33 67.03
C GLU A 363 -76.22 83.87 66.08
N LYS A 364 -76.33 82.58 65.63
CA LYS A 364 -76.12 82.02 64.26
C LYS A 364 -74.74 82.12 63.58
N ARG A 365 -74.03 81.06 63.14
CA ARG A 365 -74.34 79.78 62.43
C ARG A 365 -74.98 79.95 61.05
N ILE A 366 -74.16 79.98 59.99
CA ILE A 366 -74.45 79.70 58.56
C ILE A 366 -73.12 79.24 57.91
N ASP A 367 -72.89 77.93 57.73
CA ASP A 367 -73.07 77.10 56.50
C ASP A 367 -71.92 77.24 55.48
N THR A 368 -71.14 76.22 55.13
CA THR A 368 -71.51 74.92 54.54
C THR A 368 -72.20 75.05 53.17
N LEU A 369 -71.73 75.88 52.21
CA LEU A 369 -72.35 75.90 50.87
C LEU A 369 -71.58 76.57 49.71
N ILE A 370 -70.27 76.33 49.49
CA ILE A 370 -69.65 76.60 48.16
C ILE A 370 -68.70 75.44 47.77
N PHE A 371 -69.27 74.33 47.32
CA PHE A 371 -69.31 73.90 45.91
C PHE A 371 -67.95 73.39 45.38
N GLN A 372 -67.72 72.09 45.18
CA GLN A 372 -68.55 71.18 44.37
C GLN A 372 -68.76 71.69 42.91
N LYS A 373 -67.80 72.43 42.36
CA LYS A 373 -67.74 72.78 40.93
C LYS A 373 -66.31 72.69 40.40
N LEU A 374 -65.97 71.52 39.83
CA LEU A 374 -65.03 71.27 38.71
C LEU A 374 -64.19 70.00 38.94
N GLY A 375 -64.85 68.84 38.94
CA GLY A 375 -64.20 67.56 38.61
C GLY A 375 -64.45 67.20 37.14
N PHE A 376 -63.58 66.39 36.53
CA PHE A 376 -63.91 65.43 35.46
C PHE A 376 -62.74 64.45 35.24
N GLU A 377 -63.05 63.15 35.32
CA GLU A 377 -62.34 62.04 34.67
C GLU A 377 -62.88 61.86 33.24
N SER A 378 -62.08 61.36 32.30
CA SER A 378 -62.53 60.38 31.30
C SER A 378 -61.41 59.72 30.50
N ASN A 379 -61.57 58.41 30.33
CA ASN A 379 -60.85 57.42 29.53
C ASN A 379 -60.73 57.70 28.00
N ASN A 380 -59.94 56.80 27.38
CA ASN A 380 -60.02 56.22 26.03
C ASN A 380 -59.22 56.87 24.88
N ASN A 381 -58.20 56.15 24.38
CA ASN A 381 -58.30 55.37 23.12
C ASN A 381 -56.93 54.80 22.70
N GLY A 382 -56.89 53.50 22.42
CA GLY A 382 -55.88 52.90 21.55
C GLY A 382 -56.33 52.93 20.07
N VAL A 383 -55.43 52.47 19.20
CA VAL A 383 -55.66 51.53 18.06
C VAL A 383 -54.85 51.87 16.78
N HIS A 384 -54.10 50.84 16.32
CA HIS A 384 -53.56 50.49 14.98
C HIS A 384 -52.47 51.37 14.32
N THR A 385 -51.42 50.82 13.69
CA THR A 385 -51.43 50.01 12.45
C THR A 385 -50.06 49.26 12.32
N ALA A 386 -49.99 47.93 12.38
CA ALA A 386 -49.91 46.98 11.27
C ALA A 386 -49.12 47.44 10.02
N ILE A 387 -47.92 46.88 9.80
CA ILE A 387 -47.39 46.65 8.45
C ILE A 387 -47.10 45.15 8.30
N GLN A 388 -47.71 44.62 7.26
CA GLN A 388 -47.75 43.24 6.81
C GLN A 388 -46.58 42.97 5.87
N THR A 389 -45.98 41.79 6.03
CA THR A 389 -45.48 40.85 5.00
C THR A 389 -44.87 41.41 3.71
N ILE A 390 -43.58 41.12 3.53
CA ILE A 390 -43.06 40.62 2.25
C ILE A 390 -42.67 39.17 2.50
N SER A 391 -43.34 38.26 1.79
CA SER A 391 -42.89 36.89 1.60
C SER A 391 -41.79 36.90 0.54
N GLU A 392 -40.60 36.49 0.91
CA GLU A 392 -39.67 35.86 -0.02
C GLU A 392 -39.38 34.48 0.57
N ASN A 393 -39.84 33.46 -0.14
CA ASN A 393 -39.35 32.11 0.05
C ASN A 393 -37.86 32.16 -0.28
N ASP A 394 -37.03 31.88 0.70
CA ASP A 394 -35.81 31.10 0.50
C ASP A 394 -35.41 30.61 1.89
N SER A 395 -35.27 29.30 2.03
CA SER A 395 -34.72 28.75 3.25
C SER A 395 -33.21 28.79 3.16
N ASP A 396 -32.56 29.51 4.06
CA ASP A 396 -31.11 29.68 4.14
C ASP A 396 -30.35 28.39 4.58
N ILE A 397 -31.07 27.27 4.75
CA ILE A 397 -30.48 25.95 4.97
C ILE A 397 -30.12 25.34 3.62
N VAL A 398 -28.82 25.35 3.30
CA VAL A 398 -28.29 24.61 2.14
C VAL A 398 -27.96 23.20 2.61
N THR A 399 -28.71 22.21 2.10
CA THR A 399 -28.45 20.79 2.34
C THR A 399 -27.75 20.19 1.14
N ILE A 400 -26.57 19.62 1.35
CA ILE A 400 -25.84 18.84 0.35
C ILE A 400 -26.07 17.37 0.67
N HIS A 401 -26.83 16.70 -0.19
CA HIS A 401 -27.16 15.29 0.01
C HIS A 401 -25.96 14.36 -0.27
N PRO A 402 -25.88 13.21 0.43
CA PRO A 402 -24.88 12.17 0.19
C PRO A 402 -24.75 11.82 -1.28
N LYS A 403 -23.51 11.79 -1.79
CA LYS A 403 -23.20 11.26 -3.11
C LYS A 403 -22.49 9.92 -2.93
N THR A 404 -23.03 8.86 -3.52
CA THR A 404 -22.35 7.56 -3.63
C THR A 404 -21.12 7.71 -4.52
N PHE A 405 -19.99 7.14 -4.08
CA PHE A 405 -18.74 7.19 -4.85
C PHE A 405 -18.87 6.44 -6.18
N SER A 406 -18.20 6.91 -7.24
CA SER A 406 -18.32 6.35 -8.60
C SER A 406 -17.73 4.93 -8.71
N VAL A 407 -18.06 4.20 -9.79
CA VAL A 407 -17.67 2.80 -10.08
C VAL A 407 -16.13 2.55 -10.10
N ASN A 408 -15.31 3.60 -10.02
CA ASN A 408 -13.84 3.50 -10.00
C ASN A 408 -13.22 3.61 -8.58
N ALA A 409 -14.02 3.62 -7.50
CA ALA A 409 -13.48 3.50 -6.15
C ALA A 409 -12.99 2.07 -5.88
N SER A 410 -11.76 1.92 -5.38
CA SER A 410 -11.29 0.64 -4.86
C SER A 410 -11.92 0.41 -3.49
N TYR A 411 -12.95 -0.41 -3.44
CA TYR A 411 -13.54 -0.83 -2.17
C TYR A 411 -12.60 -1.84 -1.50
N GLY A 412 -12.23 -1.58 -0.24
CA GLY A 412 -11.54 -2.54 0.62
C GLY A 412 -12.38 -3.80 0.87
N GLU A 413 -11.79 -4.81 1.51
CA GLU A 413 -12.54 -5.97 1.99
C GLU A 413 -13.63 -5.53 2.98
N ALA A 414 -14.67 -6.35 3.18
CA ALA A 414 -15.73 -6.00 4.12
C ALA A 414 -15.14 -5.88 5.54
N VAL A 415 -15.53 -4.84 6.27
CA VAL A 415 -15.13 -4.66 7.68
C VAL A 415 -15.75 -5.80 8.50
N ASP A 416 -14.92 -6.76 8.90
CA ASP A 416 -15.35 -7.96 9.63
C ASP A 416 -15.15 -7.84 11.15
N SER A 417 -14.41 -6.82 11.62
CA SER A 417 -14.14 -6.59 13.05
C SER A 417 -13.96 -5.10 13.41
N ILE A 418 -13.99 -4.81 14.72
CA ILE A 418 -13.70 -3.46 15.25
C ILE A 418 -12.24 -3.06 15.00
N GLU A 419 -11.32 -4.03 14.98
CA GLU A 419 -9.90 -3.79 14.67
C GLU A 419 -9.73 -3.39 13.21
N ASP A 420 -10.42 -4.08 12.28
CA ASP A 420 -10.44 -3.72 10.86
C ASP A 420 -11.08 -2.34 10.66
N PHE A 421 -12.18 -2.04 11.34
CA PHE A 421 -12.82 -0.72 11.26
C PHE A 421 -11.89 0.41 11.74
N PHE A 422 -11.12 0.15 12.80
CA PHE A 422 -10.14 1.10 13.31
C PHE A 422 -9.01 1.32 12.30
N ASP A 423 -8.47 0.24 11.74
CA ASP A 423 -7.36 0.31 10.80
C ASP A 423 -7.79 0.96 9.46
N ASP A 424 -8.98 0.65 8.95
CA ASP A 424 -9.53 1.23 7.73
C ASP A 424 -9.84 2.73 7.91
N PHE A 425 -10.40 3.12 9.07
CA PHE A 425 -10.62 4.53 9.37
C PHE A 425 -9.31 5.29 9.53
N ARG A 426 -8.32 4.67 10.19
CA ARG A 426 -6.97 5.23 10.31
C ARG A 426 -6.34 5.45 8.94
N GLU A 427 -6.45 4.47 8.04
CA GLU A 427 -5.91 4.58 6.68
C GLU A 427 -6.59 5.71 5.89
N ASN A 428 -7.93 5.81 5.96
CA ASN A 428 -8.67 6.89 5.28
C ASN A 428 -8.28 8.29 5.77
N ILE A 429 -8.07 8.47 7.08
CA ILE A 429 -7.67 9.78 7.60
C ILE A 429 -6.16 10.05 7.41
N SER A 430 -5.32 9.01 7.27
CA SER A 430 -3.88 9.19 7.01
C SER A 430 -3.60 9.99 5.74
N VAL A 431 -4.54 9.99 4.78
CA VAL A 431 -4.48 10.85 3.58
C VAL A 431 -4.32 12.33 3.95
N ASN A 432 -4.98 12.77 5.04
CA ASN A 432 -5.07 14.18 5.42
C ASN A 432 -4.37 14.54 6.73
N PHE A 433 -3.95 13.58 7.56
CA PHE A 433 -3.40 13.82 8.91
C PHE A 433 -2.09 13.05 9.18
N GLU A 434 -1.19 13.61 10.00
CA GLU A 434 0.12 13.01 10.37
C GLU A 434 0.08 12.12 11.65
N ASN A 435 -0.88 12.33 12.56
CA ASN A 435 -1.08 11.53 13.76
C ASN A 435 -2.40 10.73 13.69
N GLU A 436 -2.57 9.97 12.62
CA GLU A 436 -3.82 9.28 12.30
C GLU A 436 -4.28 8.32 13.41
N THR A 437 -3.38 7.68 14.16
CA THR A 437 -3.75 6.68 15.18
C THR A 437 -4.51 7.31 16.36
N GLU A 438 -4.01 8.43 16.89
CA GLU A 438 -4.62 9.11 18.04
C GLU A 438 -5.94 9.79 17.66
N ILE A 439 -5.99 10.38 16.46
CA ILE A 439 -7.20 10.99 15.90
C ILE A 439 -8.29 9.93 15.72
N THR A 440 -7.95 8.78 15.14
CA THR A 440 -8.84 7.63 14.95
C THR A 440 -9.41 7.17 16.29
N GLY A 441 -8.56 6.93 17.28
CA GLY A 441 -9.00 6.49 18.62
C GLY A 441 -9.93 7.49 19.30
N THR A 442 -9.63 8.78 19.19
CA THR A 442 -10.45 9.85 19.80
C THR A 442 -11.83 9.95 19.16
N VAL A 443 -11.87 9.97 17.82
CA VAL A 443 -13.12 10.10 17.06
C VAL A 443 -13.99 8.86 17.22
N LEU A 444 -13.43 7.65 17.09
CA LEU A 444 -14.19 6.41 17.29
C LEU A 444 -14.70 6.26 18.73
N SER A 445 -13.90 6.69 19.72
CA SER A 445 -14.36 6.73 21.11
C SER A 445 -15.54 7.68 21.29
N ALA A 446 -15.53 8.85 20.64
CA ALA A 446 -16.66 9.79 20.68
C ALA A 446 -17.93 9.15 20.09
N LEU A 447 -17.81 8.57 18.90
CA LEU A 447 -18.94 7.95 18.20
C LEU A 447 -19.50 6.73 18.94
N ALA A 448 -18.64 5.87 19.49
CA ALA A 448 -19.05 4.70 20.28
C ALA A 448 -19.80 5.08 21.57
N ASN A 449 -19.53 6.26 22.12
CA ASN A 449 -20.24 6.80 23.28
C ASN A 449 -21.46 7.65 22.91
N GLY A 450 -21.82 7.74 21.62
CA GLY A 450 -22.94 8.55 21.13
C GLY A 450 -22.73 10.06 21.31
N MET A 451 -21.47 10.49 21.38
CA MET A 451 -21.09 11.90 21.46
C MET A 451 -20.85 12.46 20.06
N ALA A 452 -21.22 13.73 19.86
CA ALA A 452 -20.88 14.43 18.63
C ALA A 452 -19.40 14.84 18.60
N VAL A 453 -18.88 15.14 17.42
CA VAL A 453 -17.51 15.62 17.22
C VAL A 453 -17.53 17.08 16.80
N ILE A 454 -16.78 17.92 17.51
CA ILE A 454 -16.60 19.33 17.16
C ILE A 454 -15.18 19.53 16.65
N SER A 455 -15.04 20.13 15.47
CA SER A 455 -13.71 20.50 14.94
C SER A 455 -13.80 21.69 13.98
N VAL A 456 -12.64 22.20 13.56
CA VAL A 456 -12.58 23.26 12.54
C VAL A 456 -13.06 22.74 11.18
N ASP A 457 -13.63 23.62 10.35
CA ASP A 457 -14.41 23.22 9.18
C ASP A 457 -13.73 22.21 8.24
N LYS A 458 -12.45 22.42 7.90
CA LYS A 458 -11.70 21.52 7.04
C LYS A 458 -11.46 20.15 7.67
N VAL A 459 -11.10 20.13 8.96
CA VAL A 459 -10.88 18.90 9.73
C VAL A 459 -12.19 18.13 9.90
N CYS A 460 -13.25 18.84 10.28
CA CYS A 460 -14.59 18.31 10.43
C CYS A 460 -15.08 17.62 9.15
N THR A 461 -14.89 18.29 8.00
CA THR A 461 -15.22 17.75 6.68
C THR A 461 -14.44 16.47 6.39
N ASN A 462 -13.10 16.51 6.48
CA ASN A 462 -12.23 15.36 6.21
C ASN A 462 -12.55 14.14 7.11
N LEU A 463 -12.81 14.36 8.40
CA LEU A 463 -13.17 13.29 9.34
C LEU A 463 -14.54 12.71 9.02
N SER A 464 -15.54 13.57 8.74
CA SER A 464 -16.89 13.11 8.41
C SER A 464 -16.95 12.37 7.07
N ASP A 465 -16.15 12.80 6.08
CA ASP A 465 -16.02 12.12 4.78
C ASP A 465 -15.41 10.72 4.94
N ALA A 466 -14.33 10.60 5.71
CA ALA A 466 -13.65 9.33 5.93
C ALA A 466 -14.53 8.30 6.66
N ILE A 467 -15.40 8.74 7.59
CA ILE A 467 -16.34 7.83 8.29
C ILE A 467 -17.54 7.50 7.42
N ALA A 468 -18.10 8.49 6.71
CA ALA A 468 -19.23 8.26 5.82
C ALA A 468 -18.84 7.29 4.68
N ALA A 469 -17.59 7.37 4.20
CA ALA A 469 -17.08 6.43 3.23
C ALA A 469 -17.05 4.98 3.73
N LEU A 470 -16.81 4.75 5.02
CA LEU A 470 -16.79 3.41 5.62
C LEU A 470 -18.18 2.89 5.97
N LEU A 471 -19.05 3.75 6.52
CA LEU A 471 -20.37 3.34 7.01
C LEU A 471 -21.46 3.36 5.94
N ASP A 472 -21.45 4.40 5.09
CA ASP A 472 -22.52 4.67 4.13
C ASP A 472 -22.10 4.45 2.67
N LEU A 473 -20.81 4.20 2.41
CA LEU A 473 -20.21 4.17 1.06
C LEU A 473 -20.52 5.45 0.26
N SER A 474 -20.62 6.58 0.95
CA SER A 474 -20.98 7.87 0.39
C SER A 474 -20.31 9.03 1.13
N THR A 475 -20.44 10.25 0.60
CA THR A 475 -20.17 11.46 1.40
C THR A 475 -21.25 11.62 2.49
N PRO A 476 -20.97 12.32 3.61
CA PRO A 476 -21.95 12.58 4.65
C PRO A 476 -23.05 13.52 4.15
N LEU A 477 -24.17 13.59 4.87
CA LEU A 477 -25.13 14.67 4.70
C LEU A 477 -24.52 15.96 5.29
N ILE A 478 -24.35 17.00 4.47
CA ILE A 478 -23.87 18.30 4.94
C ILE A 478 -25.04 19.27 5.03
N ILE A 479 -25.23 19.88 6.20
CA ILE A 479 -26.25 20.90 6.47
C ILE A 479 -25.53 22.21 6.81
N ASN A 480 -25.64 23.21 5.95
CA ASN A 480 -25.11 24.55 6.21
C ASN A 480 -26.21 25.46 6.73
N ILE A 481 -25.94 26.16 7.82
CA ILE A 481 -26.89 27.07 8.48
C ILE A 481 -26.26 28.46 8.53
N ASP A 482 -26.73 29.35 7.66
CA ASP A 482 -26.19 30.70 7.53
C ASP A 482 -26.96 31.76 8.37
N SER A 483 -28.11 31.41 8.98
CA SER A 483 -28.94 32.36 9.74
C SER A 483 -29.33 31.89 11.15
N GLU A 484 -29.51 32.84 12.08
CA GLU A 484 -30.08 32.58 13.42
C GLU A 484 -31.58 32.24 13.42
N LYS A 485 -32.27 32.43 12.28
CA LYS A 485 -33.74 32.32 12.17
C LYS A 485 -34.24 30.94 11.78
N ASP A 486 -33.33 29.99 11.58
CA ASP A 486 -33.68 28.67 11.08
C ASP A 486 -34.42 27.80 12.10
N SER A 487 -35.52 27.19 11.66
CA SER A 487 -36.40 26.45 12.54
C SER A 487 -35.76 25.11 12.94
N PHE A 488 -35.47 24.95 14.23
CA PHE A 488 -35.05 23.69 14.88
C PHE A 488 -35.68 22.43 14.27
N LYS A 489 -37.01 22.47 14.08
CA LYS A 489 -37.78 21.36 13.52
C LYS A 489 -37.32 20.93 12.13
N LYS A 490 -36.99 21.88 11.25
CA LYS A 490 -36.55 21.58 9.88
C LYS A 490 -35.19 20.89 9.86
N ILE A 491 -34.26 21.28 10.74
CA ILE A 491 -32.95 20.63 10.85
C ILE A 491 -33.12 19.19 11.31
N ILE A 492 -33.89 18.96 12.37
CA ILE A 492 -34.17 17.61 12.88
C ILE A 492 -34.90 16.73 11.84
N ASP A 493 -35.91 17.28 11.16
CA ASP A 493 -36.66 16.57 10.13
C ASP A 493 -35.76 16.19 8.93
N THR A 494 -34.82 17.07 8.54
CA THR A 494 -33.83 16.78 7.49
C THR A 494 -32.83 15.70 7.93
N ILE A 495 -32.35 15.74 9.17
CA ILE A 495 -31.41 14.73 9.70
C ILE A 495 -32.08 13.35 9.79
N ASN A 496 -33.26 13.29 10.39
CA ASN A 496 -33.98 12.03 10.60
C ASN A 496 -34.59 11.48 9.30
N GLY A 497 -34.88 12.34 8.32
CA GLY A 497 -35.38 11.94 7.01
C GLY A 497 -34.30 11.44 6.05
N CYS A 498 -33.02 11.48 6.43
CA CYS A 498 -31.91 11.01 5.61
C CYS A 498 -31.42 9.62 6.02
N ASP A 499 -31.15 8.77 5.03
CA ASP A 499 -30.67 7.41 5.25
C ASP A 499 -29.21 7.34 5.74
N SER A 500 -28.39 8.36 5.43
CA SER A 500 -26.97 8.42 5.84
C SER A 500 -26.82 8.45 7.36
N GLN A 501 -25.92 7.63 7.88
CA GLN A 501 -25.60 7.57 9.31
C GLN A 501 -24.73 8.73 9.77
N VAL A 502 -23.95 9.33 8.86
CA VAL A 502 -22.99 10.40 9.17
C VAL A 502 -23.49 11.75 8.70
N ILE A 503 -23.59 12.70 9.62
CA ILE A 503 -24.14 14.03 9.37
C ILE A 503 -23.12 15.10 9.79
N CYS A 504 -22.79 16.01 8.87
CA CYS A 504 -21.96 17.18 9.15
C CYS A 504 -22.83 18.45 9.16
N VAL A 505 -22.85 19.16 10.27
CA VAL A 505 -23.63 20.39 10.45
C VAL A 505 -22.70 21.57 10.62
N LYS A 506 -22.81 22.54 9.73
CA LYS A 506 -21.97 23.74 9.68
C LYS A 506 -22.75 24.97 10.10
N GLY A 507 -22.12 25.88 10.83
CA GLY A 507 -22.68 27.20 11.17
C GLY A 507 -23.45 27.32 12.50
N ILE A 508 -23.94 26.23 13.10
CA ILE A 508 -24.66 26.29 14.39
C ILE A 508 -23.78 26.88 15.50
N LEU A 509 -22.54 26.39 15.59
CA LEU A 509 -21.59 26.85 16.61
C LEU A 509 -21.05 28.24 16.28
N ASP A 510 -20.88 28.59 15.00
CA ASP A 510 -20.46 29.94 14.60
C ASP A 510 -21.49 31.02 14.96
N ASN A 511 -22.78 30.65 14.99
CA ASN A 511 -23.89 31.50 15.42
C ASN A 511 -24.15 31.44 16.94
N TYR A 512 -23.28 30.81 17.73
CA TYR A 512 -23.42 30.65 19.19
C TYR A 512 -24.76 30.04 19.65
N ASN A 513 -25.39 29.21 18.80
CA ASN A 513 -26.72 28.66 19.09
C ASN A 513 -26.60 27.33 19.88
N GLU A 514 -26.19 27.42 21.14
CA GLU A 514 -25.96 26.26 22.01
C GLU A 514 -27.22 25.40 22.20
N ASN A 515 -28.39 26.05 22.29
CA ASN A 515 -29.66 25.34 22.47
C ASN A 515 -29.99 24.46 21.27
N LEU A 516 -29.79 24.96 20.05
CA LEU A 516 -29.97 24.20 18.82
C LEU A 516 -28.97 23.04 18.76
N PHE A 517 -27.70 23.29 19.10
CA PHE A 517 -26.67 22.25 19.17
C PHE A 517 -27.04 21.11 20.14
N ILE A 518 -27.27 21.43 21.42
CA ILE A 518 -27.57 20.43 22.46
C ILE A 518 -28.80 19.63 22.08
N ARG A 519 -29.87 20.29 21.63
CA ARG A 519 -31.11 19.63 21.25
C ARG A 519 -30.95 18.74 20.02
N THR A 520 -30.08 19.11 19.08
CA THR A 520 -29.77 18.26 17.92
C THR A 520 -29.04 16.99 18.38
N CYS A 521 -28.04 17.12 19.25
CA CYS A 521 -27.34 15.98 19.84
C CYS A 521 -28.26 15.08 20.70
N GLU A 522 -29.26 15.66 21.39
CA GLU A 522 -30.21 14.89 22.19
C GLU A 522 -31.20 14.06 21.36
N ILE A 523 -31.70 14.63 20.25
CA ILE A 523 -32.77 14.01 19.45
C ILE A 523 -32.19 13.07 18.39
N CYS A 524 -31.06 13.41 17.77
CA CYS A 524 -30.46 12.65 16.68
C CYS A 524 -29.34 11.70 17.16
N ARG A 525 -29.50 11.08 18.34
CA ARG A 525 -28.49 10.17 18.95
C ARG A 525 -28.17 8.92 18.15
N GLU A 526 -29.06 8.51 17.26
CA GLU A 526 -28.85 7.34 16.39
C GLU A 526 -27.93 7.66 15.20
N LYS A 527 -27.59 8.93 14.98
CA LYS A 527 -26.70 9.38 13.91
C LYS A 527 -25.35 9.82 14.47
N HIS A 528 -24.29 9.70 13.66
CA HIS A 528 -22.97 10.22 13.96
C HIS A 528 -22.88 11.70 13.53
N LEU A 529 -22.88 12.58 14.53
CA LEU A 529 -22.96 14.03 14.31
C LEU A 529 -21.58 14.69 14.38
N PHE A 530 -21.26 15.44 13.33
CA PHE A 530 -20.08 16.29 13.21
C PHE A 530 -20.51 17.74 13.14
N PHE A 531 -19.93 18.62 13.97
CA PHE A 531 -20.21 20.05 13.96
C PHE A 531 -18.95 20.84 13.64
N SER A 532 -19.04 21.67 12.61
CA SER A 532 -17.95 22.58 12.30
C SER A 532 -18.06 23.92 13.01
N ILE A 533 -16.89 24.51 13.28
CA ILE A 533 -16.76 25.86 13.78
C ILE A 533 -15.59 26.56 13.07
N SER A 534 -15.69 27.86 12.81
CA SER A 534 -14.65 28.59 12.08
C SER A 534 -13.36 28.78 12.90
N ASN A 535 -13.48 28.86 14.23
CA ASN A 535 -12.36 28.97 15.16
C ASN A 535 -12.73 28.32 16.49
N LEU A 536 -11.91 27.38 16.96
CA LEU A 536 -12.12 26.68 18.25
C LEU A 536 -12.10 27.65 19.45
N GLU A 537 -11.42 28.79 19.37
CA GLU A 537 -11.44 29.81 20.43
C GLU A 537 -12.85 30.33 20.72
N LYS A 538 -13.76 30.32 19.72
CA LYS A 538 -15.16 30.71 19.92
C LYS A 538 -15.90 29.80 20.89
N LEU A 539 -15.49 28.53 21.04
CA LEU A 539 -16.04 27.62 22.05
C LEU A 539 -15.77 28.11 23.48
N GLY A 540 -14.70 28.89 23.69
CA GLY A 540 -14.37 29.48 24.98
C GLY A 540 -15.43 30.47 25.48
N MET A 541 -16.24 31.04 24.57
CA MET A 541 -17.35 31.92 24.93
C MET A 541 -18.67 31.18 25.17
N MET A 542 -18.71 29.87 24.96
CA MET A 542 -19.90 29.05 25.11
C MET A 542 -19.96 28.36 26.49
N SER A 543 -21.14 27.90 26.89
CA SER A 543 -21.30 27.16 28.14
C SER A 543 -20.62 25.80 28.08
N LYS A 544 -20.14 25.35 29.25
CA LYS A 544 -19.54 24.00 29.39
C LYS A 544 -20.53 22.86 29.12
N ALA A 545 -21.83 23.15 28.97
CA ALA A 545 -22.85 22.14 28.67
C ALA A 545 -22.63 21.49 27.29
N ILE A 546 -21.99 22.19 26.35
CA ILE A 546 -21.61 21.65 25.04
C ILE A 546 -20.72 20.40 25.18
N MET A 547 -19.78 20.41 26.13
CA MET A 547 -18.83 19.30 26.35
C MET A 547 -19.50 18.03 26.90
N ASN A 548 -20.75 18.12 27.40
CA ASN A 548 -21.51 16.95 27.81
C ASN A 548 -22.08 16.17 26.61
N CYS A 549 -22.18 16.82 25.45
CA CYS A 549 -22.80 16.27 24.24
C CYS A 549 -21.77 15.97 23.14
N ALA A 550 -20.56 16.51 23.23
CA ALA A 550 -19.55 16.37 22.19
C ALA A 550 -18.11 16.39 22.72
N ILE A 551 -17.22 15.80 21.93
CA ILE A 551 -15.77 15.88 22.10
C ILE A 551 -15.22 16.87 21.08
N VAL A 552 -14.34 17.76 21.55
CA VAL A 552 -13.59 18.68 20.68
C VAL A 552 -12.34 17.98 20.19
N VAL A 553 -12.15 17.95 18.88
CA VAL A 553 -10.98 17.37 18.21
C VAL A 553 -10.17 18.52 17.60
N ASP A 554 -9.16 18.99 18.34
CA ASP A 554 -8.25 20.05 17.92
C ASP A 554 -6.98 19.48 17.29
N VAL A 555 -7.07 19.16 16.00
CA VAL A 555 -6.01 18.46 15.24
C VAL A 555 -5.68 19.21 13.95
N GLU A 556 -6.00 20.51 13.90
CA GLU A 556 -5.72 21.35 12.72
C GLU A 556 -4.21 21.40 12.40
N HIS A 557 -3.37 21.35 13.44
CA HIS A 557 -1.92 21.31 13.32
C HIS A 557 -1.38 19.98 12.73
N GLU A 558 -2.18 18.91 12.75
CA GLU A 558 -1.82 17.59 12.22
C GLU A 558 -2.14 17.45 10.72
N LEU A 559 -2.79 18.44 10.10
CA LEU A 559 -3.15 18.38 8.67
C LEU A 559 -1.92 18.32 7.77
N GLN A 560 -1.94 17.46 6.76
CA GLN A 560 -0.92 17.39 5.71
C GLN A 560 -1.52 17.60 4.30
N PHE A 561 -0.65 17.76 3.31
CA PHE A 561 -1.07 17.76 1.92
C PHE A 561 -1.62 16.38 1.56
N ALA A 562 -2.89 16.34 1.13
CA ALA A 562 -3.55 15.15 0.65
C ALA A 562 -2.72 14.44 -0.43
N THR A 563 -2.54 13.13 -0.30
CA THR A 563 -1.98 12.29 -1.37
C THR A 563 -3.06 12.03 -2.42
N ASP A 564 -2.77 12.46 -3.66
CA ASP A 564 -3.62 12.43 -4.88
C ASP A 564 -4.96 11.68 -4.78
N GLU A 565 -6.06 12.42 -4.61
CA GLU A 565 -7.41 12.01 -5.04
C GLU A 565 -8.21 13.16 -5.64
N ASP A 566 -8.99 12.80 -6.67
CA ASP A 566 -9.56 13.67 -7.70
C ASP A 566 -10.68 14.59 -7.20
N ILE A 567 -10.59 15.89 -7.53
CA ILE A 567 -11.66 16.86 -7.34
C ILE A 567 -12.58 16.86 -8.57
N LEU A 568 -13.86 16.52 -8.38
CA LEU A 568 -14.92 16.63 -9.39
C LEU A 568 -15.83 17.82 -9.08
N ILE A 569 -15.66 18.93 -9.81
CA ILE A 569 -16.52 20.12 -9.71
C ILE A 569 -17.32 20.30 -11.01
N GLY A 570 -18.54 19.77 -11.03
CA GLY A 570 -19.63 20.15 -11.97
C GLY A 570 -19.49 19.72 -13.44
N ASP A 571 -20.52 20.06 -14.24
CA ASP A 571 -20.69 19.71 -15.67
C ASP A 571 -19.71 20.44 -16.64
N HIS A 572 -18.66 21.06 -16.10
CA HIS A 572 -17.61 21.69 -16.88
C HIS A 572 -16.28 21.05 -16.54
N ASP A 573 -15.79 20.21 -17.46
CA ASP A 573 -14.49 19.55 -17.31
C ASP A 573 -13.34 20.55 -17.52
N LEU A 574 -12.96 21.22 -16.44
CA LEU A 574 -11.80 22.13 -16.40
C LEU A 574 -10.46 21.36 -16.31
N LYS A 575 -10.46 20.01 -16.24
CA LYS A 575 -9.23 19.17 -16.16
C LYS A 575 -8.16 19.47 -17.23
N PRO A 576 -8.50 19.84 -18.48
CA PRO A 576 -7.48 20.15 -19.49
C PRO A 576 -6.77 21.49 -19.27
N LEU A 577 -7.35 22.38 -18.46
CA LEU A 577 -6.87 23.76 -18.26
C LEU A 577 -6.20 23.96 -16.89
N ILE A 578 -6.40 23.02 -15.96
CA ILE A 578 -5.81 23.07 -14.63
C ILE A 578 -4.54 22.21 -14.65
N PRO A 579 -3.34 22.80 -14.48
CA PRO A 579 -2.10 22.02 -14.36
C PRO A 579 -2.21 20.99 -13.23
N LYS A 580 -1.64 19.79 -13.39
CA LYS A 580 -1.66 18.81 -12.29
C LYS A 580 -0.84 19.36 -11.12
N LEU A 581 -1.43 19.40 -9.93
CA LEU A 581 -0.72 19.76 -8.70
C LEU A 581 0.36 18.72 -8.39
N ASP A 582 1.62 19.10 -8.61
CA ASP A 582 2.77 18.40 -8.05
C ASP A 582 2.87 18.69 -6.54
N MET A 583 2.40 17.75 -5.71
CA MET A 583 2.40 17.86 -4.25
C MET A 583 3.79 18.07 -3.65
N LYS A 584 4.88 17.70 -4.34
CA LYS A 584 6.24 18.01 -3.87
C LYS A 584 6.52 19.50 -3.98
N LYS A 585 6.07 20.14 -5.06
CA LYS A 585 6.20 21.59 -5.23
C LYS A 585 5.33 22.35 -4.23
N SER A 586 4.10 21.91 -3.96
CA SER A 586 3.26 22.55 -2.92
C SER A 586 3.91 22.44 -1.54
N LYS A 587 4.52 21.29 -1.21
CA LYS A 587 5.31 21.11 0.02
C LYS A 587 6.54 22.02 0.08
N GLU A 588 7.25 22.21 -1.04
CA GLU A 588 8.38 23.14 -1.11
C GLU A 588 7.95 24.60 -0.93
N ILE A 589 6.84 25.00 -1.56
CA ILE A 589 6.23 26.33 -1.40
C ILE A 589 5.81 26.55 0.05
N TYR A 590 5.13 25.58 0.67
CA TYR A 590 4.78 25.65 2.09
C TYR A 590 6.01 25.85 2.97
N LYS A 591 7.04 25.01 2.80
CA LYS A 591 8.28 25.09 3.58
C LYS A 591 8.96 26.45 3.41
N LYS A 592 8.99 26.98 2.19
CA LYS A 592 9.67 28.23 1.85
C LYS A 592 8.90 29.47 2.30
N ASN A 593 7.57 29.50 2.10
CA ASN A 593 6.77 30.72 2.19
C ASN A 593 5.87 30.76 3.43
N PHE A 594 5.37 29.62 3.93
CA PHE A 594 4.33 29.62 4.97
C PHE A 594 4.70 28.93 6.27
N SER A 595 5.68 28.01 6.28
CA SER A 595 6.05 27.25 7.49
C SER A 595 6.36 28.13 8.70
N ARG A 596 7.05 29.25 8.48
CA ARG A 596 7.40 30.22 9.53
C ARG A 596 6.19 31.03 10.01
N LEU A 597 5.24 31.32 9.12
CA LEU A 597 3.99 32.01 9.47
C LEU A 597 3.10 31.10 10.32
N VAL A 598 3.04 29.81 9.98
CA VAL A 598 2.31 28.79 10.76
C VAL A 598 2.96 28.55 12.13
N MET A 599 4.28 28.35 12.17
CA MET A 599 5.00 28.17 13.46
C MET A 599 4.91 29.40 14.36
N GLY A 600 4.82 30.60 13.77
CA GLY A 600 4.63 31.85 14.50
C GLY A 600 3.19 32.11 14.95
N GLY A 601 2.23 31.26 14.59
CA GLY A 601 0.81 31.44 14.93
C GLY A 601 0.10 32.54 14.13
N TYR A 602 0.77 33.14 13.13
CA TYR A 602 0.22 34.24 12.34
C TYR A 602 -0.71 33.79 11.21
N LEU A 603 -0.61 32.52 10.81
CA LEU A 603 -1.43 31.94 9.76
C LEU A 603 -1.81 30.50 10.14
N LYS A 604 -3.08 30.15 10.01
CA LYS A 604 -3.54 28.78 10.26
C LYS A 604 -2.96 27.80 9.24
N LYS A 605 -2.66 26.55 9.68
CA LYS A 605 -2.08 25.51 8.81
C LYS A 605 -2.98 25.20 7.61
N THR A 606 -4.30 25.16 7.81
CA THR A 606 -5.31 25.02 6.74
C THR A 606 -5.13 26.04 5.63
N VAL A 607 -5.16 27.32 6.00
CA VAL A 607 -5.01 28.47 5.09
C VAL A 607 -3.65 28.44 4.38
N ALA A 608 -2.59 28.07 5.09
CA ALA A 608 -1.25 27.94 4.53
C ALA A 608 -1.12 26.83 3.47
N LEU A 609 -1.78 25.67 3.68
CA LEU A 609 -1.80 24.58 2.71
C LEU A 609 -2.56 24.99 1.43
N GLU A 610 -3.71 25.66 1.58
CA GLU A 610 -4.49 26.18 0.44
C GLU A 610 -3.73 27.23 -0.37
N TYR A 611 -3.09 28.18 0.30
CA TYR A 611 -2.24 29.16 -0.38
C TYR A 611 -1.03 28.51 -1.06
N SER A 612 -0.48 27.43 -0.52
CA SER A 612 0.62 26.70 -1.16
C SER A 612 0.20 26.08 -2.48
N ASN A 613 -1.00 25.50 -2.54
CA ASN A 613 -1.59 24.97 -3.77
C ASN A 613 -1.91 26.08 -4.77
N LEU A 614 -2.51 27.19 -4.30
CA LEU A 614 -2.80 28.36 -5.14
C LEU A 614 -1.52 28.98 -5.73
N LEU A 615 -0.46 29.10 -4.93
CA LEU A 615 0.82 29.64 -5.36
C LEU A 615 1.50 28.77 -6.40
N GLN A 616 1.36 27.44 -6.29
CA GLN A 616 1.87 26.55 -7.32
C GLN A 616 1.21 26.81 -8.67
N PHE A 617 -0.13 26.90 -8.69
CA PHE A 617 -0.87 27.25 -9.91
C PHE A 617 -0.45 28.61 -10.46
N TYR A 618 -0.33 29.59 -9.57
CA TYR A 618 0.08 30.94 -9.96
C TYR A 618 1.48 30.96 -10.59
N MET A 619 2.45 30.28 -9.99
CA MET A 619 3.83 30.22 -10.50
C MET A 619 3.92 29.46 -11.83
N GLU A 620 3.12 28.41 -12.00
CA GLU A 620 3.06 27.64 -13.25
C GLU A 620 2.36 28.39 -14.38
N PHE A 621 1.33 29.17 -14.05
CA PHE A 621 0.56 29.95 -15.04
C PHE A 621 1.29 31.23 -15.48
N MET A 622 2.00 31.87 -14.55
CA MET A 622 2.66 33.15 -14.84
C MET A 622 4.10 32.98 -15.37
N ASP A 623 4.73 31.80 -15.18
CA ASP A 623 6.16 31.57 -15.45
C ASP A 623 7.06 32.59 -14.71
N VAL A 624 6.68 32.96 -13.48
CA VAL A 624 7.36 33.98 -12.65
C VAL A 624 7.69 33.41 -11.27
N THR A 625 8.88 33.73 -10.77
CA THR A 625 9.39 33.33 -9.44
C THR A 625 9.06 34.31 -8.31
N VAL A 626 8.49 35.47 -8.67
CA VAL A 626 8.09 36.58 -7.79
C VAL A 626 6.57 36.64 -7.69
N LEU A 627 6.06 36.77 -6.47
CA LEU A 627 4.62 36.88 -6.20
C LEU A 627 4.10 38.23 -6.74
N GLY A 628 2.93 38.24 -7.38
CA GLY A 628 2.28 39.48 -7.80
C GLY A 628 1.64 40.20 -6.61
N ASP A 629 1.52 41.53 -6.70
CA ASP A 629 1.03 42.39 -5.60
C ASP A 629 -0.33 41.97 -5.04
N ILE A 630 -1.23 41.47 -5.89
CA ILE A 630 -2.57 41.01 -5.48
C ILE A 630 -2.44 39.80 -4.55
N ILE A 631 -1.66 38.80 -4.93
CA ILE A 631 -1.45 37.59 -4.14
C ILE A 631 -0.74 37.91 -2.83
N GLN A 632 0.28 38.77 -2.88
CA GLN A 632 0.97 39.22 -1.67
C GLN A 632 0.00 39.90 -0.70
N LYS A 633 -0.85 40.81 -1.18
CA LYS A 633 -1.88 41.46 -0.36
C LYS A 633 -2.90 40.48 0.22
N THR A 634 -3.29 39.46 -0.55
CA THR A 634 -4.27 38.47 -0.08
C THR A 634 -3.68 37.62 1.06
N ILE A 635 -2.42 37.23 0.95
CA ILE A 635 -1.70 36.52 2.02
C ILE A 635 -1.52 37.41 3.26
N ILE A 636 -1.14 38.68 3.07
CA ILE A 636 -0.99 39.63 4.19
C ILE A 636 -2.32 39.80 4.94
N ASN A 637 -3.44 39.92 4.23
CA ASN A 637 -4.77 40.02 4.84
C ASN A 637 -5.22 38.74 5.56
N ALA A 638 -4.70 37.59 5.16
CA ALA A 638 -5.01 36.31 5.79
C ALA A 638 -4.15 36.05 7.05
N CYS A 639 -3.06 36.79 7.23
CA CYS A 639 -2.34 36.82 8.48
C CYS A 639 -3.08 37.73 9.47
N ASP A 640 -3.15 37.35 10.75
CA ASP A 640 -3.69 38.20 11.83
C ASP A 640 -2.73 39.38 12.12
N PHE A 641 -2.61 40.28 11.15
CA PHE A 641 -1.65 41.37 11.12
C PHE A 641 -2.17 42.58 11.92
N GLN A 642 -1.58 42.83 13.08
CA GLN A 642 -1.63 44.15 13.72
C GLN A 642 -0.52 45.02 13.13
N SER A 643 -0.81 46.26 12.74
CA SER A 643 0.06 47.12 11.91
C SER A 643 1.49 47.34 12.42
N ASP A 644 1.72 47.06 13.70
CA ASP A 644 2.92 47.38 14.45
C ASP A 644 3.81 46.15 14.76
N ASP A 645 3.47 44.96 14.25
CA ASP A 645 4.26 43.74 14.48
C ASP A 645 5.50 43.65 13.57
N GLU A 646 6.63 44.17 14.06
CA GLU A 646 7.95 44.11 13.41
C GLU A 646 8.43 42.66 13.15
N VAL A 647 8.03 41.71 13.99
CA VAL A 647 8.42 40.29 13.87
C VAL A 647 7.69 39.67 12.68
N LEU A 648 6.39 39.95 12.54
CA LEU A 648 5.60 39.53 11.40
C LEU A 648 6.10 40.17 10.09
N LYS A 649 6.53 41.44 10.13
CA LYS A 649 7.15 42.11 8.96
C LYS A 649 8.44 41.41 8.51
N ASP A 650 9.31 41.04 9.44
CA ASP A 650 10.53 40.28 9.15
C ASP A 650 10.21 38.88 8.60
N ILE A 651 9.25 38.16 9.21
CA ILE A 651 8.83 36.83 8.74
C ILE A 651 8.25 36.90 7.32
N LEU A 652 7.36 37.86 7.03
CA LEU A 652 6.78 38.07 5.69
C LEU A 652 7.86 38.38 4.65
N SER A 653 8.83 39.24 4.99
CA SER A 653 9.94 39.57 4.09
C SER A 653 10.81 38.35 3.76
N ARG A 654 11.12 37.51 4.75
CA ARG A 654 11.90 36.28 4.59
C ARG A 654 11.12 35.18 3.87
N SER A 655 9.80 35.27 3.86
CA SER A 655 8.89 34.43 3.07
C SER A 655 8.68 34.96 1.64
N GLY A 656 9.38 36.02 1.23
CA GLY A 656 9.28 36.61 -0.12
C GLY A 656 7.99 37.37 -0.39
N ILE A 657 7.31 37.84 0.67
CA ILE A 657 6.09 38.65 0.62
C ILE A 657 6.47 40.08 1.00
N THR A 658 6.29 41.01 0.07
CA THR A 658 6.65 42.41 0.26
C THR A 658 5.45 43.17 0.84
N ILE A 659 5.67 43.87 1.95
CA ILE A 659 4.65 44.73 2.54
C ILE A 659 4.72 46.07 1.82
N PHE A 660 3.75 46.30 0.94
CA PHE A 660 3.55 47.60 0.32
C PHE A 660 2.74 48.47 1.29
N ASN A 661 3.31 49.61 1.70
CA ASN A 661 2.60 50.65 2.45
C ASN A 661 1.42 51.22 1.66
#